data_AF-A0AB38VNE4-F1
#
_entry.id   AF-A0AB38VNE4-F1
#
_cell.length_a   1.000
_cell.length_b   1.000
_cell.length_c   1.000
_cell.angle_alpha   90.00
_cell.angle_beta   90.00
_cell.angle_gamma   90.00
#
_symmetry.space_group_name_H-M   'P 1'
#
loop_
_entity.id
_entity.type
_entity.pdbx_description
1 polymer ?
#
loop_
_entity_poly.entity_id
_entity_poly.type
_entity_poly.pdbx_seq_one_letter_code
_entity_poly.pdbx_strand_id
1 'polypeptide(L)'
;MTKKHLKTLALALTTVSVVTYSQEVYGLEREESVKQGQTQSASEDDWFEEDNERKTNVSKENSTVDETVSDLFSDGNSNNSSSKTESVVSDHKQVPKAKPEVTQEASNSSNDASKVEVPKQDTASKKETIETSTWEAKDFVTRGDTLVGFSKSGINKLSQTSHLVLPSHAANGTQLTQVASFAFTPDKKTAIAEYTSRLGENGKPSRLDIDQKEIIDEGEIFNAYQLTKLTIPNGYKSIGQDAFVDNKNIAEVNLPESLETISDYAFAHMSLKQVKLPDNLKVIGELAFFDNQIGGKLYLPRHLIKLAERAFKSNRIQTVEFLGSKLKVIGEASFQDNNLSNVMLPDGLEKIESEAFTGNPGDEHYNNQVVLRTRTGQNPHQLATENTYVNPDKSLWRATPDMDYTKWLEEDFTYQKNSITGFSNKGLQKVRRNKNLEIPKQHNGITITEIGDNAFRNVDFQSKTLRKYDLEEIKLPSTIRKIGAFAFQSNNLKSFEASEDLEEIKEGAFMNNRIGTLDLKDKLIKIGDAAFHINHIYAIVLPESVQEIGRSAFRQNGALHLMFIGNKVKTIGEMAFLSNKLESVNLSEQKQLKTIEVQAFSDNALSEVVLPPNLQTIREEAFKRNHLKEVKGSSTLSQIAFNAFDQNDGDKRFGKKVVVRTHNNSHMLADGERFIIDPDKLSSTMVDLEKVLKIIEGLDYSTLRQTTQTQFREMTTAGKALLSKSNLRQGEKQKFLQEAQFFLDRVDLDKAIAKAEKALVTKKATKNGHLLERSINKAVLAYNNSAIKKANVKRLEKELDLLTDLVEGKGPLAQATMVQGVYLLKTPLPLPEYYIGLNVYFDKSGKLIYALDMSDTIGEGQKDAYGNPILNVDEDNEGYHALAVATLADYEGLYIKDILNSSLDKIKAIRQIPLAKYHRLGFFQAIRNAAAEADRLIPKTPKGYLNTVPNYRKKQVEKNSKPVDYKTPIFDKALPNEKVDGDRVAKGHNINAETNNYVAVTPIRSEQQLHKSQSDVNLPQTSSKNNFIYKILGYVSLCLLFLVTSGKKGKRARK
;
A
#
# COMPACT_ATOMS: atom_id res chain seq x y z
N MET A 1 1.18 33.79 13.57
CA MET A 1 1.71 34.52 12.38
C MET A 1 0.55 35.25 11.69
N THR A 2 0.78 36.28 10.88
CA THR A 2 -0.26 36.80 9.97
C THR A 2 -0.31 35.98 8.68
N LYS A 3 -1.44 35.99 7.95
CA LYS A 3 -1.59 35.23 6.68
C LYS A 3 -0.45 35.46 5.67
N LYS A 4 0.08 36.68 5.58
CA LYS A 4 1.21 37.01 4.69
C LYS A 4 2.45 36.17 5.01
N HIS A 5 2.82 36.06 6.30
CA HIS A 5 3.95 35.23 6.73
C HIS A 5 3.72 33.74 6.47
N LEU A 6 2.48 33.24 6.61
CA LEU A 6 2.14 31.86 6.27
C LEU A 6 2.32 31.58 4.77
N LYS A 7 1.86 32.49 3.88
CA LYS A 7 2.10 32.35 2.44
C LYS A 7 3.59 32.48 2.06
N THR A 8 4.36 33.35 2.72
CA THR A 8 5.82 33.44 2.52
C THR A 8 6.54 32.16 2.98
N LEU A 9 6.16 31.59 4.12
CA LEU A 9 6.72 30.32 4.60
C LEU A 9 6.32 29.14 3.71
N ALA A 10 5.08 29.10 3.23
CA ALA A 10 4.63 28.12 2.25
C ALA A 10 5.48 28.14 0.97
N LEU A 11 5.71 29.33 0.41
CA LEU A 11 6.57 29.52 -0.75
C LEU A 11 8.03 29.15 -0.45
N ALA A 12 8.52 29.42 0.76
CA ALA A 12 9.85 28.98 1.18
C ALA A 12 9.93 27.45 1.33
N LEU A 13 8.87 26.78 1.78
CA LEU A 13 8.83 25.31 1.90
C LEU A 13 8.75 24.64 0.52
N THR A 14 7.91 25.13 -0.41
CA THR A 14 7.85 24.57 -1.76
C THR A 14 9.12 24.85 -2.57
N THR A 15 9.73 26.04 -2.43
CA THR A 15 11.05 26.30 -3.02
C THR A 15 12.17 25.50 -2.35
N VAL A 16 12.09 25.19 -1.05
CA VAL A 16 13.00 24.22 -0.42
C VAL A 16 12.79 22.82 -0.98
N SER A 17 11.56 22.33 -1.19
CA SER A 17 11.33 21.03 -1.87
C SER A 17 11.99 20.98 -3.26
N VAL A 18 11.87 22.07 -4.04
CA VAL A 18 12.53 22.20 -5.35
C VAL A 18 14.05 22.26 -5.22
N VAL A 19 14.59 22.94 -4.20
CA VAL A 19 16.04 23.06 -3.96
C VAL A 19 16.65 21.76 -3.41
N THR A 20 15.97 21.01 -2.54
CA THR A 20 16.47 19.70 -2.07
C THR A 20 16.42 18.68 -3.18
N TYR A 21 15.31 18.59 -3.92
CA TYR A 21 15.18 17.66 -5.05
C TYR A 21 16.17 18.02 -6.18
N SER A 22 16.36 19.31 -6.47
CA SER A 22 17.40 19.73 -7.43
C SER A 22 18.83 19.61 -6.87
N GLN A 23 19.06 19.56 -5.55
CA GLN A 23 20.38 19.18 -5.01
C GLN A 23 20.63 17.67 -5.08
N GLU A 24 19.59 16.83 -5.00
CA GLU A 24 19.70 15.40 -5.31
C GLU A 24 19.98 15.16 -6.80
N VAL A 25 19.37 15.95 -7.70
CA VAL A 25 19.63 15.88 -9.16
C VAL A 25 20.98 16.50 -9.54
N TYR A 26 21.28 17.74 -9.15
CA TYR A 26 22.57 18.38 -9.43
C TYR A 26 23.73 17.77 -8.64
N GLY A 27 23.47 17.01 -7.57
CA GLY A 27 24.48 16.18 -6.92
C GLY A 27 25.01 15.11 -7.88
N LEU A 28 24.12 14.48 -8.65
CA LEU A 28 24.47 13.50 -9.68
C LEU A 28 25.17 14.18 -10.88
N GLU A 29 24.66 15.31 -11.38
CA GLU A 29 25.27 16.02 -12.52
C GLU A 29 26.62 16.67 -12.20
N ARG A 30 26.92 16.97 -10.92
CA ARG A 30 28.21 17.53 -10.51
C ARG A 30 29.33 16.50 -10.42
N GLU A 31 29.06 15.24 -10.16
CA GLU A 31 30.13 14.22 -10.20
C GLU A 31 30.63 13.95 -11.63
N GLU A 32 29.79 14.16 -12.65
CA GLU A 32 30.20 14.10 -14.06
C GLU A 32 30.95 15.36 -14.53
N SER A 33 30.75 16.53 -13.88
CA SER A 33 31.28 17.83 -14.35
C SER A 33 32.40 18.44 -13.49
N VAL A 34 32.79 17.83 -12.37
CA VAL A 34 33.92 18.31 -11.52
C VAL A 34 35.25 17.59 -11.81
N LYS A 35 35.27 16.57 -12.67
CA LYS A 35 36.50 15.85 -13.08
C LYS A 35 37.28 16.49 -14.24
N GLN A 36 37.32 17.82 -14.34
CA GLN A 36 38.30 18.52 -15.18
C GLN A 36 38.66 19.92 -14.63
N GLY A 37 39.95 20.13 -14.36
CA GLY A 37 40.56 21.46 -14.22
C GLY A 37 40.61 22.09 -12.83
N GLN A 38 41.69 21.84 -12.07
CA GLN A 38 42.72 22.86 -11.77
C GLN A 38 43.81 22.33 -10.82
N THR A 39 45.03 22.11 -11.32
CA THR A 39 46.25 22.88 -10.95
C THR A 39 47.50 22.24 -11.57
N GLN A 40 48.17 22.95 -12.47
CA GLN A 40 49.58 22.76 -12.80
C GLN A 40 50.20 24.10 -13.21
N SER A 41 51.48 24.27 -12.87
CA SER A 41 52.33 25.43 -13.12
C SER A 41 53.79 24.95 -13.01
N ALA A 42 54.76 25.37 -13.82
CA ALA A 42 54.71 26.29 -14.97
C ALA A 42 55.92 26.07 -15.91
N SER A 43 55.77 26.50 -17.17
CA SER A 43 56.80 26.85 -18.16
C SER A 43 56.03 27.41 -19.37
N GLU A 44 55.95 28.73 -19.55
CA GLU A 44 56.88 29.56 -20.34
C GLU A 44 56.68 29.40 -21.87
N ASP A 45 56.38 30.54 -22.51
CA ASP A 45 56.42 30.87 -23.96
C ASP A 45 55.48 30.09 -24.93
N ASP A 46 54.84 30.67 -25.97
CA ASP A 46 54.68 32.09 -26.36
C ASP A 46 53.46 32.28 -27.33
N TRP A 47 52.69 33.36 -27.15
CA TRP A 47 51.75 34.07 -28.09
C TRP A 47 50.49 33.41 -28.72
N PHE A 48 49.60 34.35 -29.12
CA PHE A 48 48.40 34.40 -29.99
C PHE A 48 48.29 33.37 -31.15
N GLU A 49 47.13 33.10 -31.77
CA GLU A 49 45.97 33.98 -32.04
C GLU A 49 44.61 33.23 -32.22
N GLU A 50 43.57 33.99 -32.54
CA GLU A 50 42.11 33.73 -32.51
C GLU A 50 41.50 32.68 -33.49
N ASP A 51 40.24 32.37 -33.17
CA ASP A 51 39.06 32.24 -34.07
C ASP A 51 38.77 31.03 -35.00
N ASN A 52 37.67 30.38 -34.61
CA ASN A 52 36.44 30.14 -35.38
C ASN A 52 36.35 29.22 -36.63
N GLU A 53 35.23 28.50 -36.61
CA GLU A 53 34.41 27.96 -37.70
C GLU A 53 35.05 27.45 -39.00
N ARG A 54 34.67 26.22 -39.36
CA ARG A 54 34.45 25.90 -40.79
C ARG A 54 33.39 24.82 -41.02
N LYS A 55 32.40 25.15 -41.84
CA LYS A 55 31.49 24.22 -42.53
C LYS A 55 31.84 24.18 -44.03
N THR A 56 31.12 23.31 -44.77
CA THR A 56 31.01 23.23 -46.24
C THR A 56 32.26 22.86 -47.05
N ASN A 57 32.27 21.60 -47.50
CA ASN A 57 32.44 21.10 -48.88
C ASN A 57 33.00 22.04 -49.97
N VAL A 58 33.77 21.49 -50.92
CA VAL A 58 33.39 21.33 -52.36
C VAL A 58 34.49 20.64 -53.20
N SER A 59 34.12 19.56 -53.95
CA SER A 59 34.71 19.03 -55.21
C SER A 59 36.23 18.65 -55.27
N LYS A 60 36.82 18.04 -56.31
CA LYS A 60 36.36 17.12 -57.40
C LYS A 60 37.55 16.29 -57.95
N GLU A 61 37.25 15.09 -58.48
CA GLU A 61 37.88 14.37 -59.63
C GLU A 61 39.40 14.42 -59.95
N ASN A 62 39.99 13.21 -60.04
CA ASN A 62 41.08 12.77 -60.95
C ASN A 62 42.49 13.40 -60.80
N SER A 63 43.62 12.76 -61.15
CA SER A 63 44.06 11.35 -61.32
C SER A 63 45.63 11.39 -61.45
N THR A 64 46.47 10.38 -61.72
CA THR A 64 46.40 8.99 -62.24
C THR A 64 47.77 8.28 -61.94
N VAL A 65 47.95 6.99 -62.32
CA VAL A 65 49.25 6.28 -62.53
C VAL A 65 50.08 5.91 -61.26
N ASP A 66 50.81 4.78 -61.16
CA ASP A 66 50.70 3.38 -61.69
C ASP A 66 51.78 2.49 -60.97
N GLU A 67 51.81 1.17 -61.24
CA GLU A 67 52.91 0.19 -61.02
C GLU A 67 53.35 -0.20 -59.56
N THR A 68 53.91 -1.38 -59.23
CA THR A 68 53.80 -2.78 -59.78
C THR A 68 54.23 -3.87 -58.74
N VAL A 69 53.51 -5.02 -58.74
CA VAL A 69 53.97 -6.45 -58.75
C VAL A 69 54.73 -7.14 -57.57
N SER A 70 54.52 -8.47 -57.50
CA SER A 70 55.12 -9.56 -56.68
C SER A 70 54.61 -9.71 -55.24
N ASP A 71 53.97 -10.80 -54.80
CA ASP A 71 54.09 -12.28 -55.00
C ASP A 71 55.12 -12.98 -54.10
N LEU A 72 54.65 -13.90 -53.23
CA LEU A 72 54.95 -15.35 -53.33
C LEU A 72 54.24 -16.18 -52.24
N PHE A 73 53.95 -17.44 -52.57
CA PHE A 73 53.14 -18.43 -51.85
C PHE A 73 53.72 -18.94 -50.51
N SER A 74 52.84 -19.43 -49.62
CA SER A 74 52.81 -20.87 -49.27
C SER A 74 51.58 -21.28 -48.44
N ASP A 75 50.85 -22.32 -48.87
CA ASP A 75 49.81 -23.01 -48.07
C ASP A 75 50.40 -23.87 -46.93
N GLY A 76 49.60 -24.17 -45.89
CA GLY A 76 50.06 -24.90 -44.70
C GLY A 76 48.95 -25.53 -43.84
N ASN A 77 48.09 -26.37 -44.44
CA ASN A 77 46.93 -26.99 -43.78
C ASN A 77 47.26 -28.27 -42.98
N SER A 78 46.93 -28.35 -41.68
CA SER A 78 46.64 -29.63 -41.00
C SER A 78 45.89 -29.56 -39.64
N ASN A 79 44.60 -29.91 -39.68
CA ASN A 79 43.81 -30.77 -38.76
C ASN A 79 44.29 -31.17 -37.33
N ASN A 80 43.28 -31.31 -36.44
CA ASN A 80 43.12 -32.34 -35.38
C ASN A 80 44.02 -32.32 -34.12
N SER A 81 43.63 -32.89 -32.96
CA SER A 81 42.30 -33.35 -32.45
C SER A 81 42.30 -33.43 -30.90
N SER A 82 41.30 -34.09 -30.29
CA SER A 82 40.88 -33.94 -28.90
C SER A 82 41.32 -35.03 -27.91
N SER A 83 41.68 -34.57 -26.69
CA SER A 83 41.34 -35.16 -25.37
C SER A 83 42.02 -36.45 -24.85
N LYS A 84 41.93 -36.63 -23.52
CA LYS A 84 42.12 -37.86 -22.71
C LYS A 84 43.55 -38.39 -22.53
N THR A 85 43.92 -39.13 -21.47
CA THR A 85 43.71 -39.04 -19.99
C THR A 85 44.66 -40.06 -19.31
N GLU A 86 44.89 -39.96 -18.00
CA GLU A 86 45.40 -41.03 -17.10
C GLU A 86 46.87 -41.53 -17.18
N SER A 87 47.65 -41.17 -16.15
CA SER A 87 48.39 -42.08 -15.23
C SER A 87 49.87 -42.48 -15.44
N VAL A 88 50.50 -42.83 -14.29
CA VAL A 88 51.78 -43.58 -14.04
C VAL A 88 53.16 -42.92 -14.30
N VAL A 89 53.68 -42.29 -13.23
CA VAL A 89 55.00 -42.51 -12.55
C VAL A 89 56.21 -43.09 -13.32
N SER A 90 57.37 -42.39 -13.26
CA SER A 90 58.68 -42.98 -12.86
C SER A 90 59.84 -41.95 -12.70
N ASP A 91 60.51 -41.98 -11.54
CA ASP A 91 61.98 -42.02 -11.29
C ASP A 91 62.96 -40.94 -11.85
N HIS A 92 64.09 -40.58 -11.19
CA HIS A 92 64.73 -41.11 -9.96
C HIS A 92 65.71 -40.09 -9.26
N LYS A 93 66.31 -40.52 -8.13
CA LYS A 93 67.37 -39.91 -7.27
C LYS A 93 66.88 -38.87 -6.22
N GLN A 94 66.83 -39.13 -4.90
CA GLN A 94 67.78 -39.61 -3.87
C GLN A 94 68.64 -38.48 -3.22
N VAL A 95 68.49 -38.11 -1.93
CA VAL A 95 68.77 -38.81 -0.61
C VAL A 95 70.19 -38.46 -0.10
N PRO A 96 70.48 -38.24 1.22
CA PRO A 96 69.93 -38.97 2.40
C PRO A 96 69.61 -38.21 3.74
N LYS A 97 68.65 -38.82 4.50
CA LYS A 97 68.62 -39.18 5.97
C LYS A 97 68.97 -38.13 7.07
N ALA A 98 68.40 -38.14 8.29
CA ALA A 98 67.56 -39.12 9.02
C ALA A 98 66.52 -38.49 10.00
N LYS A 99 65.71 -39.34 10.65
CA LYS A 99 64.62 -39.10 11.65
C LYS A 99 65.12 -39.31 13.12
N PRO A 100 64.33 -39.18 14.25
CA PRO A 100 62.84 -39.19 14.37
C PRO A 100 62.15 -38.20 15.36
N GLU A 101 60.81 -38.35 15.40
CA GLU A 101 59.71 -37.90 16.33
C GLU A 101 59.98 -38.03 17.88
N VAL A 102 59.15 -37.61 18.88
CA VAL A 102 57.66 -37.46 18.99
C VAL A 102 57.16 -36.64 20.25
N THR A 103 55.89 -36.15 20.25
CA THR A 103 54.95 -35.69 21.36
C THR A 103 55.39 -34.60 22.41
N GLN A 104 54.61 -34.05 23.38
CA GLN A 104 53.16 -33.97 23.77
C GLN A 104 52.89 -32.76 24.73
N GLU A 105 51.61 -32.31 24.87
CA GLU A 105 50.97 -31.71 26.10
C GLU A 105 51.57 -30.44 26.81
N ALA A 106 50.93 -29.74 27.76
CA ALA A 106 49.52 -29.34 28.03
C ALA A 106 49.45 -28.29 29.18
N SER A 107 48.22 -27.85 29.56
CA SER A 107 47.88 -27.04 30.76
C SER A 107 48.22 -25.52 30.67
N ASN A 108 47.27 -24.59 30.91
CA ASN A 108 46.74 -24.02 32.18
C ASN A 108 47.65 -22.96 32.83
N SER A 109 47.17 -21.87 33.45
CA SER A 109 45.79 -21.33 33.56
C SER A 109 45.75 -19.90 34.14
N SER A 110 44.72 -19.12 33.76
CA SER A 110 43.95 -18.14 34.58
C SER A 110 44.62 -17.07 35.47
N ASN A 111 44.16 -15.82 35.28
CA ASN A 111 43.91 -14.79 36.31
C ASN A 111 45.16 -14.16 36.98
N ASP A 112 45.11 -12.95 37.56
CA ASP A 112 43.97 -12.20 38.12
C ASP A 112 43.97 -10.69 37.79
N ALA A 113 42.93 -9.97 38.25
CA ALA A 113 42.62 -8.60 37.88
C ALA A 113 43.02 -7.54 38.92
N SER A 114 43.02 -6.26 38.51
CA SER A 114 42.56 -5.15 39.37
C SER A 114 42.15 -3.92 38.54
N LYS A 115 41.28 -3.09 39.12
CA LYS A 115 40.81 -1.80 38.56
C LYS A 115 41.73 -0.67 39.05
N VAL A 116 41.67 0.52 38.43
CA VAL A 116 41.23 1.78 39.09
C VAL A 116 41.23 2.99 38.14
N GLU A 117 40.09 3.69 38.12
CA GLU A 117 39.82 5.12 37.83
C GLU A 117 40.27 5.83 36.53
N VAL A 118 39.76 7.06 36.39
CA VAL A 118 39.69 7.92 35.20
C VAL A 118 40.07 9.34 35.60
N PRO A 119 40.80 10.10 34.75
CA PRO A 119 40.51 11.53 34.68
C PRO A 119 40.56 12.15 33.26
N LYS A 120 39.37 12.60 32.83
CA LYS A 120 39.11 13.87 32.11
C LYS A 120 39.64 14.09 30.67
N GLN A 121 39.06 15.11 30.05
CA GLN A 121 39.21 15.52 28.65
C GLN A 121 40.08 16.79 28.56
N ASP A 122 40.80 16.93 27.45
CA ASP A 122 40.99 18.21 26.74
C ASP A 122 41.06 17.88 25.23
N THR A 123 40.01 18.19 24.47
CA THR A 123 39.86 19.35 23.56
C THR A 123 40.57 19.26 22.20
N ALA A 124 39.83 19.64 21.15
CA ALA A 124 40.31 19.93 19.78
C ALA A 124 40.95 18.78 18.97
N SER A 125 40.14 17.81 18.52
CA SER A 125 40.45 17.00 17.34
C SER A 125 39.93 17.65 16.05
N LYS A 126 40.62 17.42 14.93
CA LYS A 126 40.36 18.03 13.62
C LYS A 126 39.00 17.61 13.04
N LYS A 127 38.50 18.37 12.06
CA LYS A 127 37.67 17.80 10.99
C LYS A 127 38.54 16.85 10.18
N GLU A 128 38.46 15.56 10.46
CA GLU A 128 38.81 14.55 9.47
C GLU A 128 37.62 14.34 8.54
N THR A 129 37.87 14.40 7.24
CA THR A 129 36.96 13.86 6.24
C THR A 129 36.83 12.36 6.51
N ILE A 130 35.62 11.88 6.79
CA ILE A 130 35.37 10.45 6.94
C ILE A 130 35.44 9.84 5.54
N GLU A 131 36.63 9.36 5.18
CA GLU A 131 36.78 8.45 4.07
C GLU A 131 35.97 7.18 4.35
N THR A 132 35.38 6.64 3.28
CA THR A 132 34.53 5.43 3.21
C THR A 132 34.56 4.54 4.46
N SER A 133 33.45 4.50 5.22
CA SER A 133 33.30 3.57 6.34
C SER A 133 33.38 2.13 5.84
N THR A 134 34.56 1.50 5.99
CA THR A 134 34.81 0.15 5.50
C THR A 134 33.83 -0.82 6.15
N TRP A 135 33.03 -1.49 5.33
CA TRP A 135 32.17 -2.58 5.76
C TRP A 135 33.03 -3.79 6.11
N GLU A 136 32.79 -4.36 7.30
CA GLU A 136 33.56 -5.45 7.89
C GLU A 136 32.66 -6.67 8.07
N ALA A 137 33.24 -7.88 8.14
CA ALA A 137 32.46 -9.10 8.34
C ALA A 137 31.55 -9.07 9.58
N LYS A 138 31.94 -8.35 10.64
CA LYS A 138 31.16 -8.14 11.88
C LYS A 138 29.89 -7.29 11.70
N ASP A 139 29.76 -6.60 10.57
CA ASP A 139 28.57 -5.82 10.23
C ASP A 139 27.45 -6.72 9.68
N PHE A 140 27.73 -7.98 9.37
CA PHE A 140 26.80 -8.91 8.72
C PHE A 140 26.56 -10.18 9.52
N VAL A 141 25.53 -10.93 9.13
CA VAL A 141 25.32 -12.32 9.53
C VAL A 141 25.77 -13.24 8.40
N THR A 142 26.48 -14.31 8.73
CA THR A 142 27.07 -15.28 7.79
C THR A 142 26.85 -16.71 8.28
N ARG A 143 26.56 -17.62 7.36
CA ARG A 143 26.42 -19.06 7.60
C ARG A 143 27.33 -19.79 6.60
N GLY A 144 28.47 -20.29 7.08
CA GLY A 144 29.49 -20.87 6.21
C GLY A 144 30.06 -19.86 5.22
N ASP A 145 29.96 -20.15 3.93
CA ASP A 145 30.35 -19.29 2.80
C ASP A 145 29.22 -18.33 2.35
N THR A 146 28.09 -18.33 3.03
CA THR A 146 26.87 -17.63 2.62
C THR A 146 26.59 -16.41 3.52
N LEU A 147 26.35 -15.26 2.88
CA LEU A 147 26.01 -13.99 3.52
C LEU A 147 24.48 -13.86 3.67
N VAL A 148 24.00 -13.62 4.89
CA VAL A 148 22.57 -13.72 5.24
C VAL A 148 21.90 -12.36 5.48
N GLY A 149 22.68 -11.27 5.62
CA GLY A 149 22.16 -9.91 5.76
C GLY A 149 22.89 -9.11 6.83
N PHE A 150 22.28 -8.01 7.30
CA PHE A 150 22.88 -7.16 8.33
C PHE A 150 22.83 -7.77 9.74
N SER A 151 23.88 -7.51 10.51
CA SER A 151 23.88 -7.59 11.97
C SER A 151 23.43 -6.25 12.59
N LYS A 152 23.28 -6.21 13.92
CA LYS A 152 23.04 -4.97 14.68
C LYS A 152 24.13 -3.91 14.45
N SER A 153 25.39 -4.32 14.29
CA SER A 153 26.49 -3.43 13.92
C SER A 153 26.29 -2.82 12.53
N GLY A 154 25.83 -3.64 11.57
CA GLY A 154 25.55 -3.22 10.21
C GLY A 154 24.42 -2.21 10.09
N ILE A 155 23.32 -2.39 10.84
CA ILE A 155 22.23 -1.40 10.90
C ILE A 155 22.71 -0.07 11.48
N ASN A 156 23.54 -0.11 12.52
CA ASN A 156 24.14 1.10 13.08
C ASN A 156 25.08 1.79 12.07
N LYS A 157 25.89 1.04 11.31
CA LYS A 157 26.76 1.57 10.23
C LYS A 157 25.95 2.09 9.03
N LEU A 158 24.81 1.49 8.71
CA LEU A 158 23.86 1.93 7.68
C LEU A 158 23.20 3.29 8.00
N SER A 159 23.23 3.74 9.25
CA SER A 159 22.84 5.12 9.59
C SER A 159 23.88 6.18 9.18
N GLN A 160 25.07 5.76 8.71
CA GLN A 160 26.24 6.61 8.45
C GLN A 160 26.67 6.60 6.97
N THR A 161 26.21 5.65 6.16
CA THR A 161 26.52 5.54 4.72
C THR A 161 25.36 4.91 3.95
N SER A 162 25.13 5.36 2.71
CA SER A 162 24.15 4.78 1.79
C SER A 162 24.76 3.86 0.72
N HIS A 163 26.08 3.70 0.72
CA HIS A 163 26.80 2.77 -0.15
C HIS A 163 27.11 1.50 0.63
N LEU A 164 26.44 0.41 0.28
CA LEU A 164 26.69 -0.93 0.80
C LEU A 164 27.81 -1.62 0.02
N VAL A 165 28.85 -2.04 0.74
CA VAL A 165 29.89 -2.94 0.22
C VAL A 165 29.80 -4.25 0.98
N LEU A 166 29.71 -5.38 0.28
CA LEU A 166 29.67 -6.69 0.93
C LEU A 166 31.10 -7.15 1.29
N PRO A 167 31.30 -7.90 2.38
CA PRO A 167 32.60 -8.41 2.76
C PRO A 167 32.99 -9.60 1.86
N SER A 168 34.29 -9.78 1.58
CA SER A 168 34.76 -10.95 0.81
C SER A 168 34.92 -12.23 1.64
N HIS A 169 34.92 -12.11 2.97
CA HIS A 169 35.11 -13.20 3.92
C HIS A 169 34.19 -13.00 5.15
N ALA A 170 33.78 -14.11 5.77
CA ALA A 170 33.10 -14.13 7.05
C ALA A 170 34.08 -13.85 8.21
N ALA A 171 33.55 -13.59 9.42
CA ALA A 171 34.36 -13.19 10.57
C ALA A 171 35.32 -14.26 11.10
N ASN A 172 35.16 -15.51 10.66
CA ASN A 172 36.05 -16.64 10.92
C ASN A 172 37.12 -16.86 9.81
N GLY A 173 37.15 -16.02 8.78
CA GLY A 173 38.05 -16.15 7.62
C GLY A 173 37.54 -17.06 6.49
N THR A 174 36.34 -17.63 6.56
CA THR A 174 35.75 -18.36 5.42
C THR A 174 35.47 -17.39 4.26
N GLN A 175 35.96 -17.67 3.06
CA GLN A 175 35.63 -16.88 1.86
C GLN A 175 34.13 -16.97 1.57
N LEU A 176 33.50 -15.83 1.30
CA LEU A 176 32.07 -15.79 0.98
C LEU A 176 31.87 -16.00 -0.53
N THR A 177 31.01 -16.96 -0.88
CA THR A 177 30.67 -17.26 -2.27
C THR A 177 29.20 -17.03 -2.61
N GLN A 178 28.32 -16.83 -1.62
CA GLN A 178 26.87 -16.70 -1.89
C GLN A 178 26.23 -15.58 -1.09
N VAL A 179 25.27 -14.87 -1.70
CA VAL A 179 24.28 -14.07 -0.96
C VAL A 179 23.02 -14.92 -0.81
N ALA A 180 22.52 -15.09 0.41
CA ALA A 180 21.31 -15.86 0.70
C ALA A 180 20.06 -15.21 0.10
N SER A 181 19.03 -16.03 -0.10
CA SER A 181 17.71 -15.56 -0.48
C SER A 181 17.12 -14.68 0.63
N PHE A 182 16.40 -13.61 0.25
CA PHE A 182 15.87 -12.55 1.12
C PHE A 182 16.91 -11.78 1.99
N ALA A 183 18.22 -11.94 1.76
CA ALA A 183 19.26 -11.46 2.68
C ALA A 183 19.15 -9.96 3.04
N PHE A 184 18.85 -9.12 2.04
CA PHE A 184 18.68 -7.68 2.14
C PHE A 184 17.29 -7.21 1.66
N THR A 185 16.24 -8.03 1.79
CA THR A 185 14.86 -7.54 1.69
C THR A 185 14.56 -6.64 2.90
N PRO A 186 14.03 -5.41 2.73
CA PRO A 186 13.90 -4.43 3.81
C PRO A 186 13.12 -4.94 5.04
N ASP A 187 11.93 -5.49 4.84
CA ASP A 187 11.16 -6.23 5.85
C ASP A 187 11.15 -7.73 5.57
N LYS A 188 12.35 -8.32 5.60
CA LYS A 188 12.50 -9.76 5.31
C LYS A 188 11.76 -10.69 6.28
N LYS A 189 11.39 -10.25 7.50
CA LYS A 189 10.63 -11.12 8.41
C LYS A 189 9.20 -11.32 7.92
N THR A 190 8.55 -10.25 7.46
CA THR A 190 7.24 -10.34 6.81
C THR A 190 7.37 -11.12 5.50
N ALA A 191 8.35 -10.78 4.64
CA ALA A 191 8.52 -11.47 3.34
C ALA A 191 8.82 -12.98 3.48
N ILE A 192 9.71 -13.40 4.41
CA ILE A 192 10.01 -14.81 4.66
C ILE A 192 8.82 -15.52 5.30
N ALA A 193 8.07 -14.88 6.20
CA ALA A 193 6.85 -15.47 6.76
C ALA A 193 5.75 -15.65 5.69
N GLU A 194 5.56 -14.66 4.81
CA GLU A 194 4.65 -14.76 3.67
C GLU A 194 5.10 -15.81 2.65
N TYR A 195 6.39 -15.93 2.35
CA TYR A 195 6.88 -16.95 1.42
C TYR A 195 6.76 -18.36 2.02
N THR A 196 7.30 -18.57 3.23
CA THR A 196 7.33 -19.90 3.86
C THR A 196 6.00 -20.36 4.42
N SER A 197 4.98 -19.49 4.53
CA SER A 197 3.60 -19.91 4.82
C SER A 197 2.85 -20.47 3.60
N ARG A 198 3.33 -20.22 2.37
CA ARG A 198 2.73 -20.77 1.15
C ARG A 198 2.93 -22.28 1.10
N LEU A 199 1.87 -22.98 0.70
CA LEU A 199 1.96 -24.41 0.42
C LEU A 199 2.69 -24.61 -0.91
N GLY A 200 3.75 -25.43 -0.90
CA GLY A 200 4.36 -25.92 -2.14
C GLY A 200 3.45 -26.95 -2.82
N GLU A 201 3.87 -27.45 -3.99
CA GLU A 201 3.11 -28.42 -4.82
C GLU A 201 2.68 -29.69 -4.06
N ASN A 202 3.38 -30.04 -2.98
CA ASN A 202 3.09 -31.17 -2.10
C ASN A 202 2.03 -30.87 -1.01
N GLY A 203 1.41 -29.70 -1.02
CA GLY A 203 0.40 -29.26 -0.05
C GLY A 203 0.95 -28.92 1.34
N LYS A 204 2.27 -28.63 1.47
CA LYS A 204 2.92 -28.30 2.74
C LYS A 204 3.76 -27.02 2.65
N PRO A 205 3.90 -26.26 3.75
CA PRO A 205 4.88 -25.18 3.86
C PRO A 205 6.30 -25.63 3.47
N SER A 206 6.96 -24.87 2.61
CA SER A 206 8.38 -25.07 2.27
C SER A 206 9.27 -24.09 3.04
N ARG A 207 10.45 -24.55 3.43
CA ARG A 207 11.57 -23.69 3.88
C ARG A 207 12.72 -23.65 2.86
N LEU A 208 12.51 -24.20 1.66
CA LEU A 208 13.45 -24.13 0.54
C LEU A 208 13.02 -23.05 -0.45
N ASP A 209 14.00 -22.33 -1.01
CA ASP A 209 13.82 -21.43 -2.15
C ASP A 209 13.77 -22.19 -3.50
N ILE A 210 13.63 -21.45 -4.60
CA ILE A 210 13.56 -22.04 -5.95
C ILE A 210 14.83 -22.82 -6.35
N ASP A 211 16.01 -22.44 -5.83
CA ASP A 211 17.30 -23.12 -6.01
C ASP A 211 17.47 -24.33 -5.05
N GLN A 212 16.43 -24.71 -4.31
CA GLN A 212 16.40 -25.77 -3.29
C GLN A 212 17.32 -25.53 -2.07
N LYS A 213 17.65 -24.27 -1.76
CA LYS A 213 18.46 -23.88 -0.59
C LYS A 213 17.56 -23.50 0.58
N GLU A 214 18.03 -23.71 1.81
CA GLU A 214 17.28 -23.34 3.01
C GLU A 214 17.16 -21.80 3.16
N ILE A 215 15.95 -21.33 3.47
CA ILE A 215 15.67 -19.92 3.74
C ILE A 215 16.02 -19.59 5.19
N ILE A 216 17.03 -18.73 5.34
CA ILE A 216 17.67 -18.39 6.61
C ILE A 216 17.10 -17.06 7.15
N ASP A 217 16.13 -17.16 8.07
CA ASP A 217 15.54 -16.00 8.78
C ASP A 217 16.48 -15.48 9.88
N GLU A 218 17.61 -14.90 9.48
CA GLU A 218 18.62 -14.34 10.39
C GLU A 218 19.10 -12.95 9.96
N GLY A 219 19.47 -12.14 10.96
CA GLY A 219 19.85 -10.73 10.75
C GLY A 219 18.69 -9.76 10.96
N GLU A 220 19.01 -8.48 10.83
CA GLU A 220 18.13 -7.37 11.23
C GLU A 220 17.34 -6.77 10.06
N ILE A 221 16.18 -6.20 10.39
CA ILE A 221 15.32 -5.41 9.49
C ILE A 221 15.96 -4.03 9.28
N PHE A 222 15.79 -3.44 8.09
CA PHE A 222 16.30 -2.10 7.76
C PHE A 222 15.34 -1.30 6.88
N ASN A 223 15.60 0.00 6.71
CA ASN A 223 14.78 0.84 5.86
C ASN A 223 15.36 0.95 4.44
N ALA A 224 14.60 0.49 3.44
CA ALA A 224 14.96 0.48 2.01
C ALA A 224 15.57 1.81 1.51
N TYR A 225 15.05 2.94 2.01
CA TYR A 225 15.48 4.27 1.57
C TYR A 225 16.91 4.64 1.99
N GLN A 226 17.55 3.86 2.87
CA GLN A 226 18.93 4.09 3.32
C GLN A 226 19.98 3.68 2.27
N LEU A 227 19.65 2.78 1.32
CA LEU A 227 20.61 2.27 0.34
C LEU A 227 20.46 2.95 -1.02
N THR A 228 21.56 3.50 -1.55
CA THR A 228 21.61 4.11 -2.90
C THR A 228 22.56 3.40 -3.87
N LYS A 229 23.54 2.66 -3.35
CA LYS A 229 24.59 1.99 -4.14
C LYS A 229 24.99 0.66 -3.51
N LEU A 230 25.22 -0.36 -4.33
CA LEU A 230 25.67 -1.69 -3.91
C LEU A 230 27.00 -2.06 -4.59
N THR A 231 27.88 -2.77 -3.88
CA THR A 231 29.10 -3.33 -4.45
C THR A 231 29.39 -4.70 -3.84
N ILE A 232 29.47 -5.71 -4.71
CA ILE A 232 29.70 -7.10 -4.34
C ILE A 232 31.13 -7.47 -4.83
N PRO A 233 32.06 -7.86 -3.95
CA PRO A 233 33.45 -8.10 -4.32
C PRO A 233 33.65 -9.43 -5.06
N ASN A 234 34.80 -9.59 -5.72
CA ASN A 234 35.20 -10.87 -6.32
C ASN A 234 35.30 -11.97 -5.25
N GLY A 235 34.77 -13.15 -5.58
CA GLY A 235 34.58 -14.29 -4.69
C GLY A 235 33.17 -14.87 -4.81
N TYR A 236 32.16 -14.00 -4.87
CA TYR A 236 30.77 -14.39 -5.02
C TYR A 236 30.48 -15.10 -6.35
N LYS A 237 29.71 -16.18 -6.25
CA LYS A 237 29.30 -17.12 -7.30
C LYS A 237 27.80 -17.11 -7.57
N SER A 238 26.98 -16.94 -6.53
CA SER A 238 25.52 -16.83 -6.68
C SER A 238 24.90 -15.76 -5.80
N ILE A 239 23.83 -15.15 -6.29
CA ILE A 239 22.93 -14.27 -5.53
C ILE A 239 21.55 -14.93 -5.50
N GLY A 240 21.04 -15.18 -4.29
CA GLY A 240 19.79 -15.90 -4.05
C GLY A 240 18.52 -15.13 -4.41
N GLN A 241 17.39 -15.83 -4.25
CA GLN A 241 16.05 -15.37 -4.59
C GLN A 241 15.69 -14.13 -3.74
N ASP A 242 15.05 -13.12 -4.34
CA ASP A 242 14.60 -11.89 -3.64
C ASP A 242 15.71 -11.10 -2.88
N ALA A 243 16.99 -11.43 -3.07
CA ALA A 243 18.07 -11.03 -2.15
C ALA A 243 18.22 -9.50 -1.93
N PHE A 244 17.88 -8.68 -2.93
CA PHE A 244 17.85 -7.22 -2.85
C PHE A 244 16.51 -6.61 -3.30
N VAL A 245 15.43 -7.40 -3.36
CA VAL A 245 14.11 -6.92 -3.83
C VAL A 245 13.61 -5.70 -3.04
N ASP A 246 12.85 -4.83 -3.70
CA ASP A 246 12.22 -3.63 -3.10
C ASP A 246 13.18 -2.55 -2.56
N ASN A 247 14.49 -2.66 -2.83
CA ASN A 247 15.49 -1.62 -2.50
C ASN A 247 15.43 -0.44 -3.49
N LYS A 248 14.28 0.26 -3.49
CA LYS A 248 13.86 1.28 -4.47
C LYS A 248 14.79 2.48 -4.63
N ASN A 249 15.68 2.75 -3.67
CA ASN A 249 16.68 3.82 -3.78
C ASN A 249 18.01 3.38 -4.43
N ILE A 250 18.29 2.07 -4.54
CA ILE A 250 19.54 1.61 -5.17
C ILE A 250 19.46 1.84 -6.68
N ALA A 251 20.38 2.66 -7.19
CA ALA A 251 20.46 3.04 -8.61
C ALA A 251 21.71 2.50 -9.34
N GLU A 252 22.70 2.02 -8.59
CA GLU A 252 23.94 1.44 -9.10
C GLU A 252 24.30 0.16 -8.33
N VAL A 253 24.62 -0.91 -9.07
CA VAL A 253 25.11 -2.20 -8.54
C VAL A 253 26.39 -2.58 -9.28
N ASN A 254 27.48 -2.76 -8.53
CA ASN A 254 28.71 -3.35 -9.05
C ASN A 254 28.74 -4.84 -8.74
N LEU A 255 28.60 -5.67 -9.79
CA LEU A 255 28.66 -7.14 -9.74
C LEU A 255 30.10 -7.63 -9.97
N PRO A 256 30.51 -8.77 -9.40
CA PRO A 256 31.87 -9.29 -9.54
C PRO A 256 32.02 -10.20 -10.76
N GLU A 257 33.21 -10.21 -11.36
CA GLU A 257 33.52 -11.07 -12.52
C GLU A 257 33.55 -12.57 -12.17
N SER A 258 33.50 -12.92 -10.89
CA SER A 258 33.39 -14.31 -10.42
C SER A 258 31.97 -14.88 -10.49
N LEU A 259 30.93 -14.05 -10.65
CA LEU A 259 29.52 -14.40 -10.52
C LEU A 259 29.04 -15.32 -11.66
N GLU A 260 28.27 -16.35 -11.32
CA GLU A 260 27.79 -17.38 -12.26
C GLU A 260 26.25 -17.47 -12.32
N THR A 261 25.55 -17.16 -11.22
CA THR A 261 24.08 -17.19 -11.15
C THR A 261 23.51 -15.95 -10.45
N ILE A 262 22.47 -15.36 -11.04
CA ILE A 262 21.53 -14.45 -10.36
C ILE A 262 20.17 -15.17 -10.35
N SER A 263 19.65 -15.45 -9.16
CA SER A 263 18.38 -16.18 -8.97
C SER A 263 17.16 -15.26 -9.15
N ASP A 264 15.97 -15.82 -8.95
CA ASP A 264 14.70 -15.19 -9.30
C ASP A 264 14.41 -13.97 -8.39
N TYR A 265 13.80 -12.92 -8.94
CA TYR A 265 13.51 -11.63 -8.26
C TYR A 265 14.71 -10.90 -7.60
N ALA A 266 15.94 -11.39 -7.72
CA ALA A 266 17.08 -10.96 -6.90
C ALA A 266 17.37 -9.44 -6.87
N PHE A 267 17.06 -8.72 -7.95
CA PHE A 267 17.16 -7.26 -8.07
C PHE A 267 15.84 -6.60 -8.56
N ALA A 268 14.68 -7.22 -8.31
CA ALA A 268 13.38 -6.69 -8.75
C ALA A 268 12.93 -5.45 -7.95
N HIS A 269 12.14 -4.58 -8.58
CA HIS A 269 11.57 -3.35 -7.99
C HIS A 269 12.62 -2.39 -7.40
N MET A 270 13.75 -2.23 -8.10
CA MET A 270 14.85 -1.31 -7.75
C MET A 270 14.90 -0.11 -8.71
N SER A 271 15.84 0.82 -8.50
CA SER A 271 16.02 2.00 -9.38
C SER A 271 17.25 1.92 -10.29
N LEU A 272 17.71 0.71 -10.64
CA LEU A 272 18.93 0.52 -11.44
C LEU A 272 18.80 1.22 -12.79
N LYS A 273 19.63 2.24 -13.02
CA LYS A 273 19.67 2.97 -14.31
C LYS A 273 20.45 2.22 -15.39
N GLN A 274 21.38 1.37 -14.94
CA GLN A 274 22.27 0.54 -15.76
C GLN A 274 22.77 -0.64 -14.92
N VAL A 275 23.17 -1.73 -15.57
CA VAL A 275 23.84 -2.86 -14.92
C VAL A 275 24.92 -3.41 -15.85
N LYS A 276 26.13 -3.62 -15.32
CA LYS A 276 27.17 -4.39 -16.00
C LYS A 276 27.05 -5.86 -15.59
N LEU A 277 26.59 -6.71 -16.50
CA LEU A 277 26.57 -8.16 -16.28
C LEU A 277 28.00 -8.72 -16.47
N PRO A 278 28.53 -9.52 -15.52
CA PRO A 278 29.88 -10.06 -15.58
C PRO A 278 29.99 -11.22 -16.59
N ASP A 279 31.17 -11.39 -17.19
CA ASP A 279 31.34 -12.27 -18.35
C ASP A 279 31.12 -13.77 -18.06
N ASN A 280 31.33 -14.18 -16.80
CA ASN A 280 31.15 -15.55 -16.32
C ASN A 280 29.69 -15.92 -15.97
N LEU A 281 28.76 -14.96 -16.03
CA LEU A 281 27.35 -15.18 -15.67
C LEU A 281 26.69 -16.18 -16.65
N LYS A 282 26.17 -17.29 -16.10
CA LYS A 282 25.55 -18.40 -16.85
C LYS A 282 24.03 -18.37 -16.80
N VAL A 283 23.47 -17.90 -15.68
CA VAL A 283 22.02 -17.94 -15.39
C VAL A 283 21.53 -16.59 -14.88
N ILE A 284 20.44 -16.13 -15.48
CA ILE A 284 19.60 -15.03 -14.97
C ILE A 284 18.19 -15.60 -14.75
N GLY A 285 17.74 -15.51 -13.49
CA GLY A 285 16.46 -16.03 -12.99
C GLY A 285 15.21 -15.29 -13.47
N GLU A 286 14.04 -15.84 -13.14
CA GLU A 286 12.74 -15.25 -13.42
C GLU A 286 12.64 -13.88 -12.74
N LEU A 287 12.16 -12.86 -13.47
CA LEU A 287 11.94 -11.51 -12.95
C LEU A 287 13.17 -10.87 -12.27
N ALA A 288 14.39 -11.39 -12.49
CA ALA A 288 15.58 -11.04 -11.71
C ALA A 288 15.94 -9.54 -11.72
N PHE A 289 15.63 -8.82 -12.80
CA PHE A 289 15.76 -7.36 -12.92
C PHE A 289 14.42 -6.68 -13.29
N PHE A 290 13.29 -7.27 -12.89
CA PHE A 290 11.95 -6.74 -13.16
C PHE A 290 11.74 -5.34 -12.57
N ASP A 291 10.97 -4.52 -13.28
CA ASP A 291 10.48 -3.21 -12.83
C ASP A 291 11.61 -2.31 -12.31
N ASN A 292 12.53 -2.01 -13.22
CA ASN A 292 13.74 -1.23 -12.99
C ASN A 292 13.84 -0.09 -14.01
N GLN A 293 14.97 0.61 -14.05
CA GLN A 293 15.19 1.78 -14.91
C GLN A 293 16.31 1.58 -15.92
N ILE A 294 16.70 0.31 -16.20
CA ILE A 294 17.90 -0.04 -16.98
C ILE A 294 17.73 0.51 -18.40
N GLY A 295 18.52 1.53 -18.75
CA GLY A 295 18.43 2.25 -20.01
C GLY A 295 19.56 1.92 -20.99
N GLY A 296 19.48 2.51 -22.19
CA GLY A 296 20.56 2.42 -23.18
C GLY A 296 20.79 1.01 -23.71
N LYS A 297 22.05 0.59 -23.78
CA LYS A 297 22.47 -0.73 -24.28
C LYS A 297 22.71 -1.70 -23.12
N LEU A 298 21.99 -2.82 -23.11
CA LEU A 298 22.29 -3.97 -22.27
C LEU A 298 23.23 -4.94 -23.01
N TYR A 299 24.30 -5.36 -22.34
CA TYR A 299 25.21 -6.40 -22.83
C TYR A 299 24.88 -7.73 -22.15
N LEU A 300 24.50 -8.74 -22.93
CA LEU A 300 24.32 -10.11 -22.44
C LEU A 300 25.67 -10.86 -22.49
N PRO A 301 26.14 -11.44 -21.36
CA PRO A 301 27.53 -11.84 -21.19
C PRO A 301 27.92 -13.10 -21.97
N ARG A 302 29.23 -13.28 -22.20
CA ARG A 302 29.78 -14.32 -23.09
C ARG A 302 29.44 -15.75 -22.70
N HIS A 303 29.08 -16.00 -21.43
CA HIS A 303 28.81 -17.35 -20.93
C HIS A 303 27.36 -17.60 -20.50
N LEU A 304 26.43 -16.70 -20.85
CA LEU A 304 25.00 -16.86 -20.58
C LEU A 304 24.42 -18.09 -21.31
N ILE A 305 23.73 -18.95 -20.57
CA ILE A 305 23.11 -20.20 -21.04
C ILE A 305 21.58 -20.17 -20.79
N LYS A 306 21.12 -19.60 -19.66
CA LYS A 306 19.70 -19.43 -19.32
C LYS A 306 19.38 -17.95 -19.10
N LEU A 307 18.40 -17.45 -19.86
CA LEU A 307 17.68 -16.19 -19.61
C LEU A 307 16.22 -16.54 -19.38
N ALA A 308 15.74 -16.42 -18.15
CA ALA A 308 14.42 -16.88 -17.74
C ALA A 308 13.29 -15.89 -18.07
N GLU A 309 12.08 -16.30 -17.70
CA GLU A 309 10.82 -15.57 -17.85
C GLU A 309 10.89 -14.17 -17.23
N ARG A 310 10.43 -13.14 -17.97
CA ARG A 310 10.32 -11.73 -17.54
C ARG A 310 11.58 -11.11 -16.93
N ALA A 311 12.76 -11.69 -17.14
CA ALA A 311 14.01 -11.35 -16.46
C ALA A 311 14.40 -9.86 -16.53
N PHE A 312 14.14 -9.17 -17.64
CA PHE A 312 14.31 -7.73 -17.83
C PHE A 312 13.00 -6.99 -18.16
N LYS A 313 11.85 -7.58 -17.83
CA LYS A 313 10.53 -6.95 -18.07
C LYS A 313 10.44 -5.60 -17.36
N SER A 314 9.73 -4.63 -17.97
CA SER A 314 9.49 -3.31 -17.38
C SER A 314 10.80 -2.58 -17.07
N ASN A 315 11.59 -2.31 -18.11
CA ASN A 315 12.83 -1.54 -18.06
C ASN A 315 12.84 -0.46 -19.16
N ARG A 316 14.00 0.17 -19.39
CA ARG A 316 14.15 1.27 -20.36
C ARG A 316 15.13 0.92 -21.50
N ILE A 317 15.41 -0.38 -21.71
CA ILE A 317 16.49 -0.85 -22.59
C ILE A 317 16.18 -0.50 -24.04
N GLN A 318 17.12 0.17 -24.72
CA GLN A 318 17.02 0.64 -26.10
C GLN A 318 17.73 -0.30 -27.09
N THR A 319 18.69 -1.10 -26.62
CA THR A 319 19.42 -2.07 -27.44
C THR A 319 19.89 -3.24 -26.59
N VAL A 320 19.83 -4.46 -27.12
CA VAL A 320 20.46 -5.65 -26.53
C VAL A 320 21.61 -6.09 -27.43
N GLU A 321 22.80 -6.30 -26.85
CA GLU A 321 23.97 -6.82 -27.54
C GLU A 321 24.42 -8.16 -26.92
N PHE A 322 24.44 -9.21 -27.74
CA PHE A 322 24.84 -10.56 -27.32
C PHE A 322 26.35 -10.73 -27.53
N LEU A 323 27.11 -10.80 -26.43
CA LEU A 323 28.55 -11.01 -26.47
C LEU A 323 28.94 -12.47 -26.74
N GLY A 324 28.03 -13.42 -26.47
CA GLY A 324 28.22 -14.85 -26.68
C GLY A 324 27.09 -15.51 -27.48
N SER A 325 27.33 -16.76 -27.90
CA SER A 325 26.42 -17.59 -28.72
C SER A 325 25.86 -18.82 -27.98
N LYS A 326 26.07 -18.92 -26.66
CA LYS A 326 25.63 -20.07 -25.83
C LYS A 326 24.14 -20.05 -25.47
N LEU A 327 23.50 -18.89 -25.48
CA LEU A 327 22.07 -18.76 -25.17
C LEU A 327 21.23 -19.37 -26.30
N LYS A 328 20.36 -20.33 -25.95
CA LYS A 328 19.50 -21.04 -26.91
C LYS A 328 18.05 -20.56 -26.94
N VAL A 329 17.56 -20.01 -25.83
CA VAL A 329 16.18 -19.57 -25.66
C VAL A 329 16.16 -18.14 -25.09
N ILE A 330 15.33 -17.27 -25.66
CA ILE A 330 14.91 -16.02 -25.02
C ILE A 330 13.57 -16.30 -24.35
N GLY A 331 13.56 -16.35 -23.01
CA GLY A 331 12.41 -16.77 -22.20
C GLY A 331 11.18 -15.88 -22.31
N GLU A 332 10.01 -16.40 -21.89
CA GLU A 332 8.72 -15.70 -22.00
C GLU A 332 8.79 -14.29 -21.42
N ALA A 333 8.28 -13.30 -22.18
CA ALA A 333 8.21 -11.90 -21.78
C ALA A 333 9.53 -11.27 -21.25
N SER A 334 10.69 -11.88 -21.53
CA SER A 334 11.98 -11.52 -20.90
C SER A 334 12.46 -10.09 -21.19
N PHE A 335 12.09 -9.51 -22.34
CA PHE A 335 12.28 -8.08 -22.67
C PHE A 335 10.96 -7.33 -22.87
N GLN A 336 9.85 -7.84 -22.33
CA GLN A 336 8.55 -7.17 -22.39
C GLN A 336 8.64 -5.77 -21.73
N ASP A 337 7.90 -4.80 -22.26
CA ASP A 337 7.84 -3.43 -21.72
C ASP A 337 9.23 -2.76 -21.60
N ASN A 338 9.93 -2.64 -22.73
CA ASN A 338 11.21 -1.93 -22.87
C ASN A 338 11.16 -0.89 -24.01
N ASN A 339 12.29 -0.28 -24.35
CA ASN A 339 12.42 0.73 -25.42
C ASN A 339 13.03 0.16 -26.73
N LEU A 340 12.88 -1.14 -27.00
CA LEU A 340 13.50 -1.78 -28.16
C LEU A 340 12.76 -1.48 -29.47
N SER A 341 13.51 -1.13 -30.52
CA SER A 341 13.00 -1.03 -31.90
C SER A 341 13.61 -2.10 -32.82
N ASN A 342 14.92 -2.30 -32.74
CA ASN A 342 15.67 -3.32 -33.50
C ASN A 342 16.56 -4.12 -32.54
N VAL A 343 16.74 -5.42 -32.78
CA VAL A 343 17.62 -6.32 -31.98
C VAL A 343 18.44 -7.23 -32.91
N MET A 344 19.75 -7.33 -32.66
CA MET A 344 20.64 -8.25 -33.38
C MET A 344 20.80 -9.55 -32.58
N LEU A 345 20.20 -10.63 -33.08
CA LEU A 345 20.23 -11.97 -32.48
C LEU A 345 21.54 -12.70 -32.79
N PRO A 346 22.01 -13.61 -31.90
CA PRO A 346 23.07 -14.56 -32.21
C PRO A 346 22.52 -15.70 -33.07
N ASP A 347 23.25 -16.13 -34.10
CA ASP A 347 22.78 -17.15 -35.06
C ASP A 347 22.59 -18.55 -34.45
N GLY A 348 23.09 -18.78 -33.24
CA GLY A 348 22.93 -20.02 -32.48
C GLY A 348 21.62 -20.12 -31.68
N LEU A 349 20.72 -19.12 -31.76
CA LEU A 349 19.45 -19.08 -31.03
C LEU A 349 18.40 -20.00 -31.66
N GLU A 350 17.75 -20.83 -30.84
CA GLU A 350 16.82 -21.89 -31.28
C GLU A 350 15.35 -21.55 -31.02
N LYS A 351 15.04 -20.71 -30.02
CA LYS A 351 13.66 -20.33 -29.66
C LYS A 351 13.59 -18.90 -29.11
N ILE A 352 12.49 -18.21 -29.43
CA ILE A 352 12.01 -17.02 -28.72
C ILE A 352 10.61 -17.36 -28.22
N GLU A 353 10.35 -17.14 -26.94
CA GLU A 353 9.09 -17.56 -26.29
C GLU A 353 8.02 -16.47 -26.34
N SER A 354 6.83 -16.76 -25.79
CA SER A 354 5.68 -15.86 -25.84
C SER A 354 6.01 -14.49 -25.27
N GLU A 355 5.39 -13.45 -25.82
CA GLU A 355 5.50 -12.06 -25.38
C GLU A 355 6.91 -11.46 -25.19
N ALA A 356 7.99 -12.15 -25.59
CA ALA A 356 9.38 -11.80 -25.26
C ALA A 356 9.77 -10.35 -25.58
N PHE A 357 9.14 -9.74 -26.59
CA PHE A 357 9.33 -8.35 -27.02
C PHE A 357 8.03 -7.52 -27.03
N THR A 358 6.93 -8.01 -26.44
CA THR A 358 5.65 -7.28 -26.33
C THR A 358 5.82 -5.94 -25.57
N GLY A 359 4.96 -4.96 -25.84
CA GLY A 359 4.96 -3.65 -25.16
C GLY A 359 6.06 -2.67 -25.60
N ASN A 360 7.07 -3.13 -26.34
CA ASN A 360 8.15 -2.30 -26.89
C ASN A 360 7.66 -1.31 -27.97
N PRO A 361 8.41 -0.21 -28.21
CA PRO A 361 8.04 0.78 -29.22
C PRO A 361 8.12 0.25 -30.66
N GLY A 362 9.03 -0.69 -30.94
CA GLY A 362 9.19 -1.28 -32.28
C GLY A 362 9.77 -0.31 -33.31
N ASP A 363 9.83 -0.76 -34.57
CA ASP A 363 10.23 0.07 -35.71
C ASP A 363 9.00 0.64 -36.42
N GLU A 364 8.98 1.96 -36.59
CA GLU A 364 7.83 2.71 -37.13
C GLU A 364 7.50 2.35 -38.59
N HIS A 365 8.49 1.91 -39.38
CA HIS A 365 8.28 1.43 -40.75
C HIS A 365 7.58 0.07 -40.77
N TYR A 366 7.76 -0.72 -39.71
CA TYR A 366 7.28 -2.10 -39.57
C TYR A 366 6.09 -2.19 -38.59
N ASN A 367 5.16 -1.24 -38.71
CA ASN A 367 3.92 -1.19 -37.91
C ASN A 367 4.17 -1.16 -36.38
N ASN A 368 5.30 -0.62 -35.93
CA ASN A 368 5.71 -0.57 -34.52
C ASN A 368 5.89 -1.96 -33.86
N GLN A 369 6.22 -2.98 -34.66
CA GLN A 369 6.73 -4.27 -34.17
C GLN A 369 8.25 -4.24 -34.00
N VAL A 370 8.80 -5.08 -33.10
CA VAL A 370 10.25 -5.14 -32.90
C VAL A 370 10.91 -5.92 -34.04
N VAL A 371 11.91 -5.30 -34.67
CA VAL A 371 12.64 -5.88 -35.81
C VAL A 371 13.84 -6.66 -35.29
N LEU A 372 13.74 -7.99 -35.39
CA LEU A 372 14.80 -8.92 -35.05
C LEU A 372 15.66 -9.18 -36.30
N ARG A 373 16.97 -9.16 -36.17
CA ARG A 373 17.90 -9.49 -37.26
C ARG A 373 18.91 -10.53 -36.81
N THR A 374 19.18 -11.54 -37.63
CA THR A 374 20.28 -12.49 -37.41
C THR A 374 21.51 -12.02 -38.19
N ARG A 375 22.73 -12.33 -37.72
CA ARG A 375 23.97 -11.83 -38.35
C ARG A 375 24.16 -12.40 -39.75
N THR A 376 23.70 -13.63 -39.97
CA THR A 376 23.66 -14.33 -41.26
C THR A 376 22.50 -13.92 -42.17
N GLY A 377 21.51 -13.17 -41.67
CA GLY A 377 20.26 -12.88 -42.38
C GLY A 377 19.33 -14.08 -42.57
N GLN A 378 19.70 -15.28 -42.08
CA GLN A 378 18.89 -16.50 -42.17
C GLN A 378 18.04 -16.70 -40.91
N ASN A 379 16.85 -17.29 -41.05
CA ASN A 379 15.96 -17.61 -39.92
C ASN A 379 15.55 -19.11 -39.93
N PRO A 380 16.51 -20.05 -39.78
CA PRO A 380 16.22 -21.49 -39.88
C PRO A 380 15.30 -22.00 -38.76
N HIS A 381 15.31 -21.33 -37.60
CA HIS A 381 14.52 -21.70 -36.42
C HIS A 381 13.17 -20.98 -36.32
N GLN A 382 12.74 -20.26 -37.37
CA GLN A 382 11.43 -19.58 -37.44
C GLN A 382 11.14 -18.67 -36.23
N LEU A 383 12.13 -17.89 -35.78
CA LEU A 383 12.17 -17.14 -34.52
C LEU A 383 11.16 -15.97 -34.40
N ALA A 384 10.11 -15.93 -35.21
CA ALA A 384 9.13 -14.86 -35.22
C ALA A 384 8.00 -15.12 -34.20
N THR A 385 7.61 -14.06 -33.48
CA THR A 385 6.45 -14.02 -32.59
C THR A 385 5.47 -12.94 -33.07
N GLU A 386 4.22 -12.97 -32.59
CA GLU A 386 3.11 -12.09 -33.04
C GLU A 386 3.46 -10.59 -33.12
N ASN A 387 4.32 -10.10 -32.22
CA ASN A 387 4.73 -8.69 -32.12
C ASN A 387 6.12 -8.38 -32.72
N THR A 388 6.64 -9.25 -33.59
CA THR A 388 8.01 -9.15 -34.12
C THR A 388 8.13 -9.57 -35.59
N TYR A 389 9.05 -8.93 -36.31
CA TYR A 389 9.51 -9.39 -37.62
C TYR A 389 10.96 -9.88 -37.54
N VAL A 390 11.28 -11.02 -38.13
CA VAL A 390 12.67 -11.52 -38.25
C VAL A 390 13.17 -11.32 -39.68
N ASN A 391 14.31 -10.63 -39.81
CA ASN A 391 14.95 -10.29 -41.09
C ASN A 391 14.02 -9.68 -42.16
N PRO A 392 13.09 -8.76 -41.82
CA PRO A 392 12.16 -8.22 -42.82
C PRO A 392 12.90 -7.35 -43.85
N ASP A 393 12.44 -7.44 -45.10
CA ASP A 393 12.84 -6.59 -46.22
C ASP A 393 12.03 -5.28 -46.25
N LYS A 394 12.15 -4.47 -47.32
CA LYS A 394 11.50 -3.15 -47.42
C LYS A 394 10.08 -3.18 -48.00
N SER A 395 9.59 -4.27 -48.57
CA SER A 395 8.20 -4.39 -49.05
C SER A 395 7.17 -4.39 -47.91
N LEU A 396 7.60 -4.80 -46.71
CA LEU A 396 6.81 -4.71 -45.49
C LEU A 396 6.77 -3.29 -44.89
N TRP A 397 7.53 -2.32 -45.43
CA TRP A 397 7.45 -0.93 -44.97
C TRP A 397 6.04 -0.36 -45.14
N ARG A 398 5.67 0.48 -44.18
CA ARG A 398 4.48 1.33 -44.21
C ARG A 398 4.93 2.78 -44.16
N ALA A 399 4.13 3.69 -44.73
CA ALA A 399 4.37 5.11 -44.57
C ALA A 399 4.27 5.46 -43.08
N THR A 400 5.31 6.06 -42.52
CA THR A 400 5.31 6.57 -41.15
C THR A 400 4.27 7.69 -41.04
N PRO A 401 3.39 7.69 -40.02
CA PRO A 401 2.48 8.80 -39.80
C PRO A 401 3.26 10.10 -39.58
N ASP A 402 2.90 11.16 -40.30
CA ASP A 402 3.43 12.50 -40.02
C ASP A 402 2.92 12.93 -38.64
N MET A 403 3.83 12.93 -37.66
CA MET A 403 3.51 13.10 -36.25
C MET A 403 4.59 13.94 -35.56
N ASP A 404 4.22 15.15 -35.17
CA ASP A 404 5.02 15.97 -34.26
C ASP A 404 4.98 15.35 -32.86
N TYR A 405 5.99 14.54 -32.52
CA TYR A 405 6.17 13.97 -31.19
C TYR A 405 6.51 15.03 -30.12
N THR A 406 6.93 16.25 -30.51
CA THR A 406 7.33 17.31 -29.55
C THR A 406 6.14 18.04 -28.92
N LYS A 407 4.94 17.93 -29.50
CA LYS A 407 3.73 18.63 -29.05
C LYS A 407 2.53 17.70 -28.91
N TRP A 408 1.70 17.97 -27.92
CA TRP A 408 0.37 17.37 -27.79
C TRP A 408 -0.66 18.23 -28.52
N LEU A 409 -1.53 17.58 -29.30
CA LEU A 409 -2.57 18.18 -30.13
C LEU A 409 -3.94 17.66 -29.70
N GLU A 410 -5.02 18.34 -30.07
CA GLU A 410 -6.39 17.91 -29.71
C GLU A 410 -6.67 16.46 -30.13
N GLU A 411 -6.17 16.03 -31.29
CA GLU A 411 -6.38 14.68 -31.84
C GLU A 411 -5.58 13.55 -31.14
N ASP A 412 -4.66 13.86 -30.23
CA ASP A 412 -3.96 12.85 -29.43
C ASP A 412 -4.83 12.27 -28.30
N PHE A 413 -6.04 12.81 -28.09
CA PHE A 413 -6.91 12.50 -26.96
C PHE A 413 -8.29 11.98 -27.37
N THR A 414 -8.96 11.32 -26.42
CA THR A 414 -10.40 11.03 -26.46
C THR A 414 -11.15 11.93 -25.50
N TYR A 415 -12.42 12.24 -25.80
CA TYR A 415 -13.20 13.23 -25.06
C TYR A 415 -14.62 12.75 -24.78
N GLN A 416 -15.18 13.20 -23.65
CA GLN A 416 -16.60 13.16 -23.35
C GLN A 416 -17.04 14.58 -22.94
N LYS A 417 -17.63 15.32 -23.88
CA LYS A 417 -18.01 16.74 -23.73
C LYS A 417 -16.79 17.63 -23.35
N ASN A 418 -16.76 18.11 -22.11
CA ASN A 418 -15.75 18.98 -21.50
C ASN A 418 -14.65 18.20 -20.73
N SER A 419 -14.68 16.87 -20.79
CA SER A 419 -13.76 15.97 -20.08
C SER A 419 -12.88 15.19 -21.06
N ILE A 420 -11.59 15.06 -20.77
CA ILE A 420 -10.68 14.17 -21.51
C ILE A 420 -10.73 12.76 -20.91
N THR A 421 -11.02 11.76 -21.73
CA THR A 421 -11.17 10.36 -21.33
C THR A 421 -9.90 9.51 -21.51
N GLY A 422 -8.82 10.09 -22.04
CA GLY A 422 -7.51 9.45 -22.19
C GLY A 422 -6.90 9.73 -23.56
N PHE A 423 -5.94 8.88 -23.98
CA PHE A 423 -5.31 8.98 -25.30
C PHE A 423 -6.20 8.45 -26.43
N SER A 424 -6.01 8.99 -27.63
CA SER A 424 -6.43 8.38 -28.90
C SER A 424 -5.38 7.39 -29.40
N ASN A 425 -5.62 6.71 -30.52
CA ASN A 425 -4.61 5.86 -31.16
C ASN A 425 -3.33 6.63 -31.55
N LYS A 426 -3.43 7.94 -31.87
CA LYS A 426 -2.26 8.81 -32.08
C LYS A 426 -1.55 9.09 -30.75
N GLY A 427 -2.29 9.44 -29.69
CA GLY A 427 -1.70 9.66 -28.37
C GLY A 427 -1.01 8.44 -27.79
N LEU A 428 -1.54 7.22 -28.02
CA LEU A 428 -0.93 5.96 -27.61
C LEU A 428 0.38 5.64 -28.36
N GLN A 429 0.57 6.17 -29.57
CA GLN A 429 1.86 6.13 -30.26
C GLN A 429 2.79 7.24 -29.72
N LYS A 430 2.27 8.47 -29.55
CA LYS A 430 3.03 9.62 -29.08
C LYS A 430 3.60 9.44 -27.68
N VAL A 431 2.84 8.86 -26.74
CA VAL A 431 3.25 8.61 -25.35
C VAL A 431 4.42 7.61 -25.24
N ARG A 432 4.73 6.85 -26.30
CA ARG A 432 5.94 6.00 -26.34
C ARG A 432 7.22 6.83 -26.35
N ARG A 433 7.21 8.02 -26.98
CA ARG A 433 8.38 8.90 -27.13
C ARG A 433 8.31 10.16 -26.26
N ASN A 434 7.12 10.73 -26.07
CA ASN A 434 6.92 11.93 -25.25
C ASN A 434 6.26 11.55 -23.91
N LYS A 435 6.99 11.78 -22.80
CA LYS A 435 6.54 11.48 -21.43
C LYS A 435 6.06 12.72 -20.66
N ASN A 436 6.04 13.89 -21.32
CA ASN A 436 5.71 15.17 -20.71
C ASN A 436 4.35 15.62 -21.24
N LEU A 437 3.28 15.28 -20.52
CA LEU A 437 1.91 15.38 -21.01
C LEU A 437 1.39 16.82 -20.94
N GLU A 438 1.07 17.42 -22.08
CA GLU A 438 0.44 18.74 -22.15
C GLU A 438 -1.06 18.59 -22.47
N ILE A 439 -1.92 19.01 -21.55
CA ILE A 439 -3.37 18.88 -21.69
C ILE A 439 -3.94 20.08 -22.49
N PRO A 440 -4.71 19.86 -23.57
CA PRO A 440 -5.28 20.96 -24.35
C PRO A 440 -6.36 21.72 -23.57
N LYS A 441 -6.37 23.05 -23.70
CA LYS A 441 -7.32 23.95 -23.01
C LYS A 441 -8.75 23.83 -23.55
N GLN A 442 -8.90 23.51 -24.83
CA GLN A 442 -10.18 23.36 -25.52
C GLN A 442 -10.14 22.15 -26.45
N HIS A 443 -11.31 21.66 -26.85
CA HIS A 443 -11.47 20.75 -27.97
C HIS A 443 -12.70 21.17 -28.78
N ASN A 444 -12.56 21.36 -30.09
CA ASN A 444 -13.66 21.82 -30.97
C ASN A 444 -14.40 23.07 -30.41
N GLY A 445 -13.67 23.99 -29.77
CA GLY A 445 -14.21 25.20 -29.12
C GLY A 445 -14.87 24.98 -27.74
N ILE A 446 -15.11 23.73 -27.33
CA ILE A 446 -15.55 23.40 -25.96
C ILE A 446 -14.34 23.53 -25.03
N THR A 447 -14.46 24.28 -23.93
CA THR A 447 -13.37 24.39 -22.95
C THR A 447 -13.26 23.11 -22.12
N ILE A 448 -12.06 22.53 -22.05
CA ILE A 448 -11.78 21.37 -21.22
C ILE A 448 -11.68 21.83 -19.77
N THR A 449 -12.50 21.21 -18.92
CA THR A 449 -12.58 21.51 -17.48
C THR A 449 -12.44 20.28 -16.61
N GLU A 450 -12.42 19.07 -17.18
CA GLU A 450 -12.31 17.83 -16.42
C GLU A 450 -11.32 16.85 -17.06
N ILE A 451 -10.72 16.02 -16.22
CA ILE A 451 -9.96 14.83 -16.64
C ILE A 451 -10.73 13.62 -16.11
N GLY A 452 -11.07 12.68 -17.00
CA GLY A 452 -11.93 11.55 -16.71
C GLY A 452 -11.31 10.51 -15.78
N ASP A 453 -12.17 9.69 -15.19
CA ASP A 453 -11.75 8.58 -14.34
C ASP A 453 -10.94 7.57 -15.18
N ASN A 454 -9.76 7.17 -14.68
CA ASN A 454 -8.78 6.30 -15.34
C ASN A 454 -8.09 6.85 -16.61
N ALA A 455 -8.31 8.11 -17.02
CA ALA A 455 -7.92 8.62 -18.34
C ALA A 455 -6.46 8.34 -18.76
N PHE A 456 -5.51 8.52 -17.85
CA PHE A 456 -4.08 8.26 -18.05
C PHE A 456 -3.54 7.28 -17.00
N ARG A 457 -4.39 6.34 -16.56
CA ARG A 457 -4.03 5.27 -15.61
C ARG A 457 -3.05 4.30 -16.25
N ASN A 458 -1.89 4.10 -15.64
CA ASN A 458 -0.80 3.30 -16.19
C ASN A 458 -0.89 1.79 -15.86
N VAL A 459 -2.06 1.31 -15.44
CA VAL A 459 -2.33 -0.10 -15.11
C VAL A 459 -3.58 -0.55 -15.86
N ASP A 460 -3.51 -1.72 -16.50
CA ASP A 460 -4.66 -2.36 -17.13
C ASP A 460 -5.03 -3.67 -16.44
N PHE A 461 -6.08 -3.62 -15.63
CA PHE A 461 -6.59 -4.77 -14.88
C PHE A 461 -7.31 -5.81 -15.76
N GLN A 462 -7.61 -5.48 -17.02
CA GLN A 462 -8.27 -6.39 -17.96
C GLN A 462 -7.27 -7.32 -18.66
N SER A 463 -6.18 -6.78 -19.21
CA SER A 463 -5.07 -7.56 -19.78
C SER A 463 -4.02 -8.01 -18.76
N LYS A 464 -4.08 -7.50 -17.52
CA LYS A 464 -3.05 -7.67 -16.48
C LYS A 464 -1.67 -7.08 -16.85
N THR A 465 -1.65 -6.06 -17.72
CA THR A 465 -0.42 -5.38 -18.15
C THR A 465 -0.32 -3.96 -17.58
N LEU A 466 0.88 -3.37 -17.63
CA LEU A 466 1.06 -1.93 -17.43
C LEU A 466 0.90 -1.24 -18.80
N ARG A 467 0.21 -0.11 -18.86
CA ARG A 467 -0.03 0.60 -20.15
C ARG A 467 1.22 1.35 -20.66
N LYS A 468 2.29 1.37 -19.86
CA LYS A 468 3.59 2.02 -20.09
C LYS A 468 3.51 3.44 -20.66
N TYR A 469 2.49 4.17 -20.23
CA TYR A 469 2.41 5.62 -20.36
C TYR A 469 3.60 6.27 -19.67
N ASP A 470 3.94 5.80 -18.46
CA ASP A 470 5.17 6.12 -17.72
C ASP A 470 5.46 7.63 -17.61
N LEU A 471 4.40 8.45 -17.57
CA LEU A 471 4.47 9.92 -17.66
C LEU A 471 5.38 10.49 -16.57
N GLU A 472 6.30 11.39 -16.93
CA GLU A 472 7.27 11.99 -16.00
C GLU A 472 6.91 13.43 -15.61
N GLU A 473 6.19 14.15 -16.48
CA GLU A 473 5.70 15.51 -16.28
C GLU A 473 4.24 15.62 -16.77
N ILE A 474 3.46 16.52 -16.16
CA ILE A 474 2.14 16.92 -16.63
C ILE A 474 1.97 18.44 -16.55
N LYS A 475 1.45 19.05 -17.62
CA LYS A 475 1.07 20.47 -17.67
C LYS A 475 -0.43 20.59 -17.88
N LEU A 476 -1.11 21.18 -16.90
CA LEU A 476 -2.55 21.42 -16.93
C LEU A 476 -2.86 22.84 -17.41
N PRO A 477 -3.86 23.03 -18.30
CA PRO A 477 -4.37 24.36 -18.60
C PRO A 477 -5.14 24.89 -17.40
N SER A 478 -5.16 26.22 -17.24
CA SER A 478 -5.81 26.94 -16.12
C SER A 478 -7.36 26.85 -16.10
N THR A 479 -7.93 25.85 -16.77
CA THR A 479 -9.37 25.60 -16.89
C THR A 479 -9.78 24.28 -16.26
N ILE A 480 -8.84 23.38 -15.93
CA ILE A 480 -9.15 22.12 -15.25
C ILE A 480 -9.68 22.42 -13.85
N ARG A 481 -10.90 21.95 -13.60
CA ARG A 481 -11.68 22.08 -12.36
C ARG A 481 -11.73 20.78 -11.57
N LYS A 482 -11.56 19.64 -12.26
CA LYS A 482 -11.70 18.31 -11.67
C LYS A 482 -10.74 17.30 -12.26
N ILE A 483 -10.16 16.45 -11.42
CA ILE A 483 -9.32 15.32 -11.83
C ILE A 483 -9.98 14.02 -11.36
N GLY A 484 -10.11 13.07 -12.30
CA GLY A 484 -10.85 11.82 -12.15
C GLY A 484 -10.20 10.79 -11.24
N ALA A 485 -11.00 9.78 -10.86
CA ALA A 485 -10.55 8.67 -10.02
C ALA A 485 -9.46 7.89 -10.74
N PHE A 486 -8.34 7.62 -10.07
CA PHE A 486 -7.17 6.94 -10.62
C PHE A 486 -6.60 7.54 -11.93
N ALA A 487 -6.91 8.80 -12.25
CA ALA A 487 -6.65 9.41 -13.56
C ALA A 487 -5.17 9.37 -14.01
N PHE A 488 -4.21 9.35 -13.09
CA PHE A 488 -2.77 9.29 -13.33
C PHE A 488 -2.05 8.21 -12.50
N GLN A 489 -2.78 7.21 -11.97
CA GLN A 489 -2.19 6.19 -11.10
C GLN A 489 -1.06 5.39 -11.81
N SER A 490 0.00 5.06 -11.07
CA SER A 490 1.16 4.26 -11.51
C SER A 490 2.05 4.89 -12.60
N ASN A 491 2.05 6.22 -12.74
CA ASN A 491 2.99 6.92 -13.61
C ASN A 491 4.31 7.28 -12.87
N ASN A 492 5.22 7.96 -13.55
CA ASN A 492 6.51 8.40 -13.00
C ASN A 492 6.53 9.90 -12.67
N LEU A 493 5.36 10.54 -12.46
CA LEU A 493 5.24 12.00 -12.34
C LEU A 493 6.09 12.52 -11.18
N LYS A 494 7.06 13.39 -11.45
CA LYS A 494 8.02 13.92 -10.45
C LYS A 494 7.50 15.13 -9.67
N SER A 495 6.52 15.82 -10.25
CA SER A 495 5.88 17.01 -9.69
C SER A 495 4.42 17.10 -10.12
N PHE A 496 3.60 17.76 -9.31
CA PHE A 496 2.24 18.14 -9.69
C PHE A 496 1.99 19.62 -9.37
N GLU A 497 1.64 20.39 -10.41
CA GLU A 497 1.09 21.74 -10.29
C GLU A 497 -0.40 21.69 -10.67
N ALA A 498 -1.25 22.04 -9.71
CA ALA A 498 -2.69 22.17 -9.94
C ALA A 498 -3.04 23.35 -10.86
N SER A 499 -4.14 23.21 -11.59
CA SER A 499 -4.78 24.32 -12.32
C SER A 499 -5.31 25.37 -11.35
N GLU A 500 -5.22 26.65 -11.71
CA GLU A 500 -5.81 27.80 -10.98
C GLU A 500 -7.34 27.68 -10.79
N ASP A 501 -8.01 26.84 -11.57
CA ASP A 501 -9.45 26.55 -11.47
C ASP A 501 -9.77 25.24 -10.74
N LEU A 502 -8.77 24.49 -10.25
CA LEU A 502 -8.97 23.16 -9.68
C LEU A 502 -9.75 23.20 -8.35
N GLU A 503 -10.87 22.48 -8.30
CA GLU A 503 -11.79 22.43 -7.16
C GLU A 503 -11.83 21.03 -6.51
N GLU A 504 -11.64 19.95 -7.28
CA GLU A 504 -11.67 18.56 -6.77
C GLU A 504 -10.61 17.65 -7.41
N ILE A 505 -9.89 16.89 -6.55
CA ILE A 505 -9.09 15.72 -6.94
C ILE A 505 -9.78 14.48 -6.38
N LYS A 506 -10.22 13.55 -7.23
CA LYS A 506 -10.86 12.29 -6.82
C LYS A 506 -9.88 11.27 -6.19
N GLU A 507 -10.46 10.17 -5.73
CA GLU A 507 -9.75 9.01 -5.17
C GLU A 507 -8.66 8.44 -6.08
N GLY A 508 -7.52 8.06 -5.50
CA GLY A 508 -6.38 7.42 -6.16
C GLY A 508 -5.75 8.21 -7.32
N ALA A 509 -6.15 9.46 -7.57
CA ALA A 509 -5.85 10.19 -8.81
C ALA A 509 -4.38 10.20 -9.20
N PHE A 510 -3.47 10.40 -8.25
CA PHE A 510 -2.01 10.38 -8.41
C PHE A 510 -1.35 9.28 -7.57
N MET A 511 -2.09 8.24 -7.17
CA MET A 511 -1.55 7.12 -6.39
C MET A 511 -0.40 6.43 -7.13
N ASN A 512 0.62 5.97 -6.39
CA ASN A 512 1.80 5.29 -6.94
C ASN A 512 2.49 6.14 -8.02
N ASN A 513 3.10 7.25 -7.61
CA ASN A 513 3.85 8.16 -8.50
C ASN A 513 5.16 8.60 -7.81
N ARG A 514 5.91 9.49 -8.46
CA ARG A 514 7.22 9.99 -7.98
C ARG A 514 7.15 11.45 -7.48
N ILE A 515 5.95 11.93 -7.11
CA ILE A 515 5.71 13.37 -6.87
C ILE A 515 6.48 13.79 -5.62
N GLY A 516 7.54 14.58 -5.79
CA GLY A 516 8.29 15.23 -4.70
C GLY A 516 7.88 16.68 -4.47
N THR A 517 7.58 17.39 -5.56
CA THR A 517 7.11 18.80 -5.54
C THR A 517 5.61 18.87 -5.80
N LEU A 518 4.88 19.56 -4.92
CA LEU A 518 3.42 19.67 -4.94
C LEU A 518 2.96 21.13 -4.81
N ASP A 519 2.16 21.61 -5.78
CA ASP A 519 1.35 22.82 -5.65
C ASP A 519 -0.13 22.50 -5.92
N LEU A 520 -1.00 22.96 -5.02
CA LEU A 520 -2.43 22.63 -4.98
C LEU A 520 -3.37 23.80 -5.34
N LYS A 521 -2.85 25.03 -5.50
CA LYS A 521 -3.57 26.29 -5.80
C LYS A 521 -4.74 26.68 -4.86
N ASP A 522 -5.08 27.97 -4.85
CA ASP A 522 -5.97 28.59 -3.85
C ASP A 522 -7.48 28.23 -3.97
N LYS A 523 -7.89 27.36 -4.91
CA LYS A 523 -9.30 26.96 -5.13
C LYS A 523 -9.64 25.52 -4.73
N LEU A 524 -8.65 24.64 -4.50
CA LEU A 524 -8.90 23.22 -4.23
C LEU A 524 -9.75 23.01 -2.95
N ILE A 525 -10.94 22.43 -3.09
CA ILE A 525 -11.89 22.19 -1.99
C ILE A 525 -11.67 20.80 -1.38
N LYS A 526 -11.45 19.79 -2.22
CA LYS A 526 -11.48 18.38 -1.85
C LYS A 526 -10.33 17.57 -2.44
N ILE A 527 -9.69 16.78 -1.58
CA ILE A 527 -8.68 15.78 -1.91
C ILE A 527 -9.25 14.41 -1.55
N GLY A 528 -9.40 13.52 -2.54
CA GLY A 528 -10.03 12.20 -2.38
C GLY A 528 -9.19 11.16 -1.63
N ASP A 529 -9.80 10.00 -1.40
CA ASP A 529 -9.16 8.87 -0.73
C ASP A 529 -7.95 8.36 -1.52
N ALA A 530 -6.82 8.13 -0.87
CA ALA A 530 -5.55 7.70 -1.48
C ALA A 530 -5.04 8.60 -2.64
N ALA A 531 -5.52 9.84 -2.79
CA ALA A 531 -5.25 10.69 -3.96
C ALA A 531 -3.76 10.88 -4.29
N PHE A 532 -2.88 10.92 -3.28
CA PHE A 532 -1.41 10.97 -3.43
C PHE A 532 -0.72 9.83 -2.64
N HIS A 533 -1.40 8.72 -2.34
CA HIS A 533 -0.80 7.56 -1.64
C HIS A 533 0.34 6.95 -2.46
N ILE A 534 1.47 6.60 -1.82
CA ILE A 534 2.70 6.11 -2.47
C ILE A 534 3.25 7.16 -3.44
N ASN A 535 3.87 8.19 -2.85
CA ASN A 535 4.57 9.26 -3.55
C ASN A 535 5.81 9.66 -2.72
N HIS A 536 6.44 10.78 -3.06
CA HIS A 536 7.71 11.23 -2.45
C HIS A 536 7.59 12.66 -1.89
N ILE A 537 6.37 13.12 -1.55
CA ILE A 537 6.08 14.54 -1.26
C ILE A 537 6.84 14.99 -0.01
N TYR A 538 7.83 15.87 -0.20
CA TYR A 538 8.69 16.38 0.88
C TYR A 538 7.93 17.23 1.91
N ALA A 539 7.05 18.11 1.43
CA ALA A 539 6.24 19.01 2.26
C ALA A 539 4.83 19.16 1.69
N ILE A 540 3.82 19.03 2.55
CA ILE A 540 2.41 19.12 2.20
C ILE A 540 1.89 20.50 2.64
N VAL A 541 1.56 21.35 1.67
CA VAL A 541 0.98 22.69 1.91
C VAL A 541 -0.47 22.69 1.44
N LEU A 542 -1.41 22.87 2.37
CA LEU A 542 -2.84 22.82 2.12
C LEU A 542 -3.43 24.24 2.00
N PRO A 543 -3.94 24.65 0.81
CA PRO A 543 -4.44 26.00 0.55
C PRO A 543 -5.69 26.37 1.37
N GLU A 544 -6.05 27.66 1.40
CA GLU A 544 -7.11 28.17 2.28
C GLU A 544 -8.52 27.63 1.92
N SER A 545 -8.72 27.13 0.71
CA SER A 545 -9.94 26.53 0.19
C SER A 545 -10.27 25.14 0.74
N VAL A 546 -9.27 24.36 1.19
CA VAL A 546 -9.44 22.93 1.48
C VAL A 546 -10.39 22.70 2.66
N GLN A 547 -11.37 21.83 2.44
CA GLN A 547 -12.39 21.44 3.42
C GLN A 547 -12.33 19.96 3.77
N GLU A 548 -12.01 19.10 2.81
CA GLU A 548 -12.03 17.64 2.95
C GLU A 548 -10.72 17.01 2.48
N ILE A 549 -10.15 16.14 3.32
CA ILE A 549 -8.94 15.34 3.05
C ILE A 549 -9.31 13.87 3.27
N GLY A 550 -9.26 13.08 2.19
CA GLY A 550 -9.68 11.68 2.17
C GLY A 550 -8.82 10.72 3.01
N ARG A 551 -9.32 9.50 3.14
CA ARG A 551 -8.62 8.39 3.82
C ARG A 551 -7.34 8.03 3.06
N SER A 552 -6.23 7.80 3.76
CA SER A 552 -4.90 7.56 3.17
C SER A 552 -4.40 8.62 2.15
N ALA A 553 -5.00 9.82 2.07
CA ALA A 553 -4.76 10.77 0.97
C ALA A 553 -3.28 11.13 0.73
N PHE A 554 -2.47 11.21 1.79
CA PHE A 554 -1.01 11.43 1.75
C PHE A 554 -0.24 10.33 2.50
N ARG A 555 -0.79 9.11 2.58
CA ARG A 555 -0.11 7.95 3.18
C ARG A 555 1.18 7.64 2.41
N GLN A 556 2.23 7.17 3.10
CA GLN A 556 3.49 6.71 2.51
C GLN A 556 4.08 7.72 1.49
N ASN A 557 4.43 8.90 2.00
CA ASN A 557 5.05 9.98 1.21
C ASN A 557 6.44 10.40 1.70
N GLY A 558 6.80 10.07 2.95
CA GLY A 558 8.04 10.53 3.58
C GLY A 558 8.03 12.01 3.98
N ALA A 559 6.86 12.67 3.98
CA ALA A 559 6.73 14.11 4.21
C ALA A 559 7.26 14.54 5.58
N LEU A 560 8.12 15.56 5.62
CA LEU A 560 8.70 16.14 6.84
C LEU A 560 7.85 17.28 7.43
N HIS A 561 7.06 17.94 6.59
CA HIS A 561 6.30 19.13 6.95
C HIS A 561 4.84 19.07 6.47
N LEU A 562 3.90 19.43 7.34
CA LEU A 562 2.48 19.61 7.02
C LEU A 562 2.05 21.01 7.44
N MET A 563 1.55 21.80 6.49
CA MET A 563 1.18 23.20 6.69
C MET A 563 -0.24 23.47 6.18
N PHE A 564 -1.05 24.14 7.00
CA PHE A 564 -2.39 24.59 6.64
C PHE A 564 -2.39 26.12 6.49
N ILE A 565 -2.82 26.63 5.33
CA ILE A 565 -2.88 28.07 5.05
C ILE A 565 -4.19 28.69 5.56
N GLY A 566 -5.26 27.89 5.60
CA GLY A 566 -6.59 28.29 6.08
C GLY A 566 -7.11 27.45 7.24
N ASN A 567 -8.33 27.77 7.65
CA ASN A 567 -9.07 27.16 8.77
C ASN A 567 -10.33 26.40 8.32
N LYS A 568 -10.47 26.15 7.00
CA LYS A 568 -11.67 25.57 6.40
C LYS A 568 -11.78 24.04 6.50
N VAL A 569 -10.69 23.34 6.84
CA VAL A 569 -10.66 21.88 6.99
C VAL A 569 -11.66 21.41 8.04
N LYS A 570 -12.60 20.57 7.61
CA LYS A 570 -13.67 19.95 8.41
C LYS A 570 -13.32 18.51 8.78
N THR A 571 -12.70 17.78 7.84
CA THR A 571 -12.38 16.36 7.97
C THR A 571 -10.92 16.07 7.60
N ILE A 572 -10.32 15.15 8.34
CA ILE A 572 -9.07 14.47 8.01
C ILE A 572 -9.39 12.98 8.09
N GLY A 573 -9.26 12.26 6.98
CA GLY A 573 -9.63 10.86 6.90
C GLY A 573 -8.72 9.92 7.70
N GLU A 574 -9.22 8.70 7.90
CA GLU A 574 -8.46 7.58 8.46
C GLU A 574 -7.15 7.37 7.66
N MET A 575 -6.03 7.15 8.36
CA MET A 575 -4.69 6.98 7.77
C MET A 575 -4.18 8.16 6.89
N ALA A 576 -4.84 9.33 6.88
CA ALA A 576 -4.57 10.39 5.88
C ALA A 576 -3.09 10.81 5.76
N PHE A 577 -2.31 10.80 6.84
CA PHE A 577 -0.88 11.10 6.86
C PHE A 577 -0.03 9.94 7.42
N LEU A 578 -0.55 8.71 7.42
CA LEU A 578 0.15 7.49 7.89
C LEU A 578 1.48 7.26 7.14
N SER A 579 2.51 6.84 7.88
CA SER A 579 3.84 6.49 7.34
C SER A 579 4.51 7.66 6.62
N ASN A 580 4.82 8.70 7.39
CA ASN A 580 5.53 9.90 6.95
C ASN A 580 6.66 10.25 7.94
N LYS A 581 7.27 11.44 7.82
CA LYS A 581 8.38 11.89 8.66
C LYS A 581 8.04 13.19 9.41
N LEU A 582 6.75 13.46 9.66
CA LEU A 582 6.29 14.72 10.25
C LEU A 582 6.84 14.87 11.68
N GLU A 583 7.66 15.90 11.93
CA GLU A 583 8.24 16.17 13.26
C GLU A 583 7.28 16.91 14.21
N SER A 584 6.35 17.68 13.65
CA SER A 584 5.32 18.40 14.39
C SER A 584 4.07 18.67 13.53
N VAL A 585 2.91 18.79 14.18
CA VAL A 585 1.61 19.07 13.54
C VAL A 585 0.86 20.14 14.33
N ASN A 586 0.39 21.19 13.65
CA ASN A 586 -0.40 22.26 14.26
C ASN A 586 -1.81 22.35 13.63
N LEU A 587 -2.82 22.09 14.46
CA LEU A 587 -4.24 22.11 14.12
C LEU A 587 -5.02 23.21 14.86
N SER A 588 -4.35 24.23 15.42
CA SER A 588 -4.96 25.23 16.32
C SER A 588 -6.03 26.11 15.67
N GLU A 589 -5.99 26.31 14.35
CA GLU A 589 -6.96 27.14 13.62
C GLU A 589 -8.12 26.33 13.05
N GLN A 590 -8.01 25.00 13.00
CA GLN A 590 -8.93 24.05 12.36
C GLN A 590 -10.16 23.79 13.25
N LYS A 591 -10.83 24.88 13.65
CA LYS A 591 -11.94 24.97 14.62
C LYS A 591 -13.19 24.16 14.26
N GLN A 592 -13.27 23.66 13.03
CA GLN A 592 -14.33 22.77 12.54
C GLN A 592 -14.03 21.28 12.77
N LEU A 593 -12.75 20.90 12.89
CA LEU A 593 -12.32 19.52 13.05
C LEU A 593 -12.69 18.98 14.44
N LYS A 594 -13.62 18.01 14.48
CA LYS A 594 -14.13 17.41 15.72
C LYS A 594 -13.41 16.13 16.13
N THR A 595 -12.86 15.42 15.16
CA THR A 595 -12.24 14.11 15.36
C THR A 595 -10.86 14.08 14.73
N ILE A 596 -9.88 13.47 15.40
CA ILE A 596 -8.70 12.93 14.73
C ILE A 596 -8.99 11.46 14.47
N GLU A 597 -9.15 11.05 13.20
CA GLU A 597 -9.60 9.71 12.82
C GLU A 597 -8.50 8.63 12.95
N VAL A 598 -8.93 7.37 12.78
CA VAL A 598 -8.12 6.17 13.00
C VAL A 598 -6.79 6.26 12.24
N GLN A 599 -5.68 6.06 12.95
CA GLN A 599 -4.31 6.11 12.41
C GLN A 599 -3.93 7.40 11.63
N ALA A 600 -4.70 8.50 11.71
CA ALA A 600 -4.55 9.64 10.81
C ALA A 600 -3.15 10.29 10.79
N PHE A 601 -2.42 10.24 11.91
CA PHE A 601 -1.03 10.69 12.08
C PHE A 601 -0.13 9.60 12.69
N SER A 602 -0.50 8.33 12.51
CA SER A 602 0.30 7.19 12.93
C SER A 602 1.60 7.11 12.11
N ASP A 603 2.64 6.47 12.65
CA ASP A 603 3.87 6.11 11.95
C ASP A 603 4.59 7.35 11.38
N ASN A 604 5.03 8.22 12.30
CA ASN A 604 5.62 9.53 12.01
C ASN A 604 6.70 9.89 13.05
N ALA A 605 7.29 11.08 12.96
CA ALA A 605 8.34 11.57 13.86
C ALA A 605 7.81 12.57 14.93
N LEU A 606 6.50 12.61 15.20
CA LEU A 606 5.87 13.74 15.90
C LEU A 606 6.38 13.88 17.34
N SER A 607 7.01 15.01 17.62
CA SER A 607 7.46 15.41 18.96
C SER A 607 6.57 16.48 19.59
N GLU A 608 5.88 17.29 18.77
CA GLU A 608 4.89 18.29 19.19
C GLU A 608 3.61 18.18 18.35
N VAL A 609 2.45 18.11 19.02
CA VAL A 609 1.12 18.22 18.40
C VAL A 609 0.31 19.29 19.13
N VAL A 610 -0.20 20.25 18.36
CA VAL A 610 -1.14 21.28 18.83
C VAL A 610 -2.53 20.94 18.28
N LEU A 611 -3.45 20.52 19.14
CA LEU A 611 -4.78 20.04 18.74
C LEU A 611 -5.78 21.20 18.47
N PRO A 612 -6.88 20.96 17.73
CA PRO A 612 -7.92 21.96 17.53
C PRO A 612 -8.63 22.34 18.84
N PRO A 613 -8.97 23.62 19.06
CA PRO A 613 -9.60 24.10 20.31
C PRO A 613 -11.08 23.67 20.47
N ASN A 614 -11.62 22.94 19.50
CA ASN A 614 -12.99 22.44 19.45
C ASN A 614 -13.05 20.91 19.26
N LEU A 615 -11.91 20.22 19.39
CA LEU A 615 -11.78 18.77 19.21
C LEU A 615 -12.54 18.01 20.31
N GLN A 616 -13.28 16.97 19.92
CA GLN A 616 -14.11 16.16 20.81
C GLN A 616 -13.58 14.74 20.98
N THR A 617 -13.02 14.15 19.92
CA THR A 617 -12.58 12.75 19.92
C THR A 617 -11.18 12.58 19.29
N ILE A 618 -10.34 11.74 19.91
CA ILE A 618 -9.12 11.18 19.31
C ILE A 618 -9.33 9.68 19.17
N ARG A 619 -9.17 9.15 17.94
CA ARG A 619 -9.55 7.78 17.58
C ARG A 619 -8.38 6.80 17.72
N GLU A 620 -8.70 5.56 17.41
CA GLU A 620 -7.86 4.38 17.54
C GLU A 620 -6.53 4.59 16.80
N GLU A 621 -5.42 4.39 17.51
CA GLU A 621 -4.05 4.52 16.99
C GLU A 621 -3.70 5.87 16.31
N ALA A 622 -4.49 6.93 16.51
CA ALA A 622 -4.41 8.19 15.76
C ALA A 622 -3.00 8.83 15.70
N PHE A 623 -2.19 8.67 16.76
CA PHE A 623 -0.81 9.14 16.88
C PHE A 623 0.17 8.01 17.26
N LYS A 624 -0.15 6.75 16.95
CA LYS A 624 0.70 5.58 17.23
C LYS A 624 2.06 5.70 16.51
N ARG A 625 3.15 5.15 17.09
CA ARG A 625 4.54 5.23 16.56
C ARG A 625 4.96 6.66 16.22
N ASN A 626 5.27 7.42 17.26
CA ASN A 626 5.72 8.82 17.21
C ASN A 626 6.64 9.12 18.42
N HIS A 627 7.12 10.35 18.58
CA HIS A 627 8.02 10.76 19.67
C HIS A 627 7.36 11.63 20.75
N LEU A 628 6.03 11.56 20.89
CA LEU A 628 5.25 12.41 21.78
C LEU A 628 5.54 12.11 23.25
N LYS A 629 5.58 13.17 24.05
CA LYS A 629 5.81 13.12 25.51
C LYS A 629 4.72 13.85 26.28
N GLU A 630 4.30 15.01 25.77
CA GLU A 630 3.13 15.76 26.22
C GLU A 630 2.33 16.27 25.00
N VAL A 631 1.00 16.28 25.11
CA VAL A 631 0.06 16.81 24.11
C VAL A 631 -0.91 17.77 24.81
N LYS A 632 -1.13 18.93 24.21
CA LYS A 632 -2.09 19.93 24.72
C LYS A 632 -3.47 19.65 24.15
N GLY A 633 -4.35 19.11 25.00
CA GLY A 633 -5.72 18.75 24.69
C GLY A 633 -6.67 19.95 24.66
N SER A 634 -7.74 19.81 23.89
CA SER A 634 -8.88 20.75 23.94
C SER A 634 -9.62 20.63 25.27
N SER A 635 -10.18 21.74 25.75
CA SER A 635 -11.15 21.73 26.86
C SER A 635 -12.51 21.10 26.49
N THR A 636 -12.74 20.84 25.20
CA THR A 636 -13.91 20.12 24.66
C THR A 636 -13.65 18.63 24.41
N LEU A 637 -12.46 18.13 24.73
CA LEU A 637 -12.05 16.75 24.45
C LEU A 637 -12.78 15.80 25.41
N SER A 638 -13.65 14.94 24.89
CA SER A 638 -14.51 14.05 25.67
C SER A 638 -14.26 12.57 25.41
N GLN A 639 -13.49 12.21 24.38
CA GLN A 639 -13.11 10.83 24.08
C GLN A 639 -11.67 10.72 23.58
N ILE A 640 -10.93 9.73 24.06
CA ILE A 640 -9.62 9.31 23.54
C ILE A 640 -9.61 7.78 23.51
N ALA A 641 -9.31 7.16 22.38
CA ALA A 641 -9.17 5.71 22.27
C ALA A 641 -7.96 5.20 23.08
N PHE A 642 -8.09 4.04 23.73
CA PHE A 642 -7.08 3.50 24.67
C PHE A 642 -5.67 3.33 24.08
N ASN A 643 -5.57 3.10 22.77
CA ASN A 643 -4.33 2.91 21.99
C ASN A 643 -3.93 4.13 21.12
N ALA A 644 -4.61 5.28 21.27
CA ALA A 644 -4.42 6.46 20.42
C ALA A 644 -2.96 6.97 20.37
N PHE A 645 -2.20 6.73 21.43
CA PHE A 645 -0.81 7.18 21.62
C PHE A 645 0.18 6.01 21.75
N ASP A 646 -0.15 4.84 21.22
CA ASP A 646 0.68 3.65 21.35
C ASP A 646 2.08 3.80 20.75
N GLN A 647 3.07 3.11 21.32
CA GLN A 647 4.45 3.09 20.82
C GLN A 647 5.06 4.51 20.67
N ASN A 648 4.76 5.41 21.62
CA ASN A 648 5.39 6.73 21.74
C ASN A 648 6.50 6.75 22.81
N ASP A 649 7.42 7.72 22.71
CA ASP A 649 8.47 8.01 23.71
C ASP A 649 7.94 8.09 25.15
N GLY A 650 6.88 8.87 25.34
CA GLY A 650 6.27 9.19 26.63
C GLY A 650 7.15 10.01 27.58
N ASP A 651 6.56 10.47 28.68
CA ASP A 651 7.29 11.15 29.74
C ASP A 651 7.85 10.15 30.76
N LYS A 652 9.16 10.23 31.03
CA LYS A 652 9.86 9.35 32.00
C LYS A 652 9.28 9.46 33.41
N ARG A 653 8.76 10.64 33.81
CA ARG A 653 8.13 10.89 35.12
C ARG A 653 6.85 10.07 35.32
N PHE A 654 6.20 9.69 34.23
CA PHE A 654 4.92 8.99 34.21
C PHE A 654 5.03 7.61 33.54
N GLY A 655 6.17 6.94 33.72
CA GLY A 655 6.38 5.56 33.26
C GLY A 655 6.47 5.40 31.74
N LYS A 656 6.93 6.43 31.00
CA LYS A 656 6.89 6.51 29.53
C LYS A 656 5.46 6.44 28.96
N LYS A 657 4.51 7.10 29.64
CA LYS A 657 3.18 7.41 29.08
C LYS A 657 3.15 8.84 28.54
N VAL A 658 2.41 9.09 27.46
CA VAL A 658 2.17 10.43 26.92
C VAL A 658 1.26 11.21 27.86
N VAL A 659 1.63 12.43 28.23
CA VAL A 659 0.81 13.30 29.08
C VAL A 659 -0.17 14.09 28.22
N VAL A 660 -1.48 13.96 28.46
CA VAL A 660 -2.50 14.76 27.77
C VAL A 660 -3.06 15.80 28.75
N ARG A 661 -2.83 17.09 28.48
CA ARG A 661 -3.30 18.20 29.34
C ARG A 661 -4.56 18.82 28.78
N THR A 662 -5.70 18.68 29.46
CA THR A 662 -7.03 19.02 28.92
C THR A 662 -7.68 20.25 29.55
N HIS A 663 -6.97 20.92 30.46
CA HIS A 663 -7.47 22.08 31.23
C HIS A 663 -8.59 21.68 32.22
N ASN A 664 -8.24 20.77 33.15
CA ASN A 664 -9.01 20.25 34.30
C ASN A 664 -9.78 18.93 34.12
N ASN A 665 -9.73 18.27 32.96
CA ASN A 665 -10.47 17.03 32.69
C ASN A 665 -11.99 17.15 32.98
N SER A 666 -12.60 18.17 32.38
CA SER A 666 -14.04 18.51 32.47
C SER A 666 -14.97 17.37 32.03
N HIS A 667 -14.50 16.50 31.12
CA HIS A 667 -15.28 15.42 30.52
C HIS A 667 -14.99 14.03 31.12
N MET A 668 -14.25 13.95 32.24
CA MET A 668 -13.99 12.68 32.96
C MET A 668 -13.31 11.60 32.09
N LEU A 669 -12.37 12.01 31.24
CA LEU A 669 -11.48 11.14 30.48
C LEU A 669 -10.66 10.22 31.39
N ALA A 670 -10.47 8.98 30.94
CA ALA A 670 -9.66 7.95 31.57
C ALA A 670 -8.16 8.07 31.20
N ASP A 671 -7.29 7.62 32.10
CA ASP A 671 -5.90 7.25 31.75
C ASP A 671 -5.92 6.04 30.79
N GLY A 672 -5.02 6.00 29.82
CA GLY A 672 -4.85 4.88 28.89
C GLY A 672 -3.67 3.97 29.24
N GLU A 673 -3.37 3.00 28.39
CA GLU A 673 -2.16 2.19 28.57
C GLU A 673 -0.89 2.94 28.23
N ARG A 674 -0.91 3.77 27.18
CA ARG A 674 0.25 4.55 26.73
C ARG A 674 0.12 6.05 26.93
N PHE A 675 -0.95 6.52 27.58
CA PHE A 675 -1.14 7.92 27.95
C PHE A 675 -1.77 8.10 29.34
N ILE A 676 -1.68 9.30 29.90
CA ILE A 676 -2.38 9.73 31.12
C ILE A 676 -3.02 11.11 30.93
N ILE A 677 -4.10 11.40 31.65
CA ILE A 677 -4.82 12.67 31.58
C ILE A 677 -4.49 13.54 32.78
N ASP A 678 -4.09 14.80 32.53
CA ASP A 678 -3.85 15.84 33.53
C ASP A 678 -3.25 15.29 34.85
N PRO A 679 -1.98 14.83 34.87
CA PRO A 679 -1.37 14.09 36.00
C PRO A 679 -1.57 14.73 37.37
N ASP A 680 -1.59 16.06 37.40
CA ASP A 680 -1.68 16.89 38.60
C ASP A 680 -3.13 16.99 39.13
N LYS A 681 -4.12 16.44 38.42
CA LYS A 681 -5.55 16.43 38.77
C LYS A 681 -5.90 15.20 39.62
N LEU A 682 -5.83 15.37 40.94
CA LEU A 682 -6.36 14.39 41.89
C LEU A 682 -7.90 14.33 41.84
N SER A 683 -8.48 13.20 42.24
CA SER A 683 -9.93 13.02 42.33
C SER A 683 -10.51 13.68 43.60
N SER A 684 -11.67 14.32 43.48
CA SER A 684 -12.32 15.06 44.57
C SER A 684 -13.39 14.27 45.33
N THR A 685 -13.63 13.01 44.97
CA THR A 685 -14.61 12.11 45.63
C THR A 685 -14.38 10.66 45.21
N MET A 686 -14.78 9.71 46.06
CA MET A 686 -14.72 8.26 45.79
C MET A 686 -16.10 7.61 45.61
N VAL A 687 -17.19 8.36 45.76
CA VAL A 687 -18.57 7.85 45.81
C VAL A 687 -19.01 7.11 44.54
N ASP A 688 -18.44 7.44 43.39
CA ASP A 688 -18.61 6.73 42.12
C ASP A 688 -17.88 5.38 42.10
N LEU A 689 -16.65 5.32 42.61
CA LEU A 689 -15.85 4.09 42.76
C LEU A 689 -16.48 3.13 43.79
N GLU A 690 -16.93 3.64 44.93
CA GLU A 690 -17.66 2.88 45.97
C GLU A 690 -18.94 2.24 45.42
N LYS A 691 -19.72 2.99 44.62
CA LYS A 691 -20.95 2.48 43.98
C LYS A 691 -20.67 1.35 43.00
N VAL A 692 -19.66 1.50 42.14
CA VAL A 692 -19.29 0.46 41.16
C VAL A 692 -18.79 -0.80 41.87
N LEU A 693 -17.97 -0.66 42.91
CA LEU A 693 -17.51 -1.81 43.70
C LEU A 693 -18.68 -2.54 44.38
N LYS A 694 -19.62 -1.80 44.99
CA LYS A 694 -20.82 -2.39 45.59
C LYS A 694 -21.70 -3.13 44.58
N ILE A 695 -21.72 -2.70 43.32
CA ILE A 695 -22.40 -3.43 42.23
C ILE A 695 -21.67 -4.74 41.91
N ILE A 696 -20.34 -4.70 41.77
CA ILE A 696 -19.50 -5.88 41.47
C ILE A 696 -19.54 -6.92 42.61
N GLU A 697 -19.53 -6.47 43.86
CA GLU A 697 -19.65 -7.34 45.05
C GLU A 697 -21.07 -7.90 45.22
N GLY A 698 -22.09 -7.20 44.70
CA GLY A 698 -23.49 -7.64 44.71
C GLY A 698 -23.91 -8.52 43.54
N LEU A 699 -22.99 -8.91 42.64
CA LEU A 699 -23.27 -9.85 41.56
C LEU A 699 -23.47 -11.27 42.10
N ASP A 700 -24.40 -12.03 41.50
CA ASP A 700 -24.47 -13.48 41.72
C ASP A 700 -23.42 -14.19 40.86
N TYR A 701 -22.22 -14.35 41.42
CA TYR A 701 -21.09 -15.06 40.80
C TYR A 701 -21.44 -16.49 40.37
N SER A 702 -22.43 -17.16 40.98
CA SER A 702 -22.82 -18.52 40.61
C SER A 702 -23.48 -18.62 39.23
N THR A 703 -23.98 -17.48 38.71
CA THR A 703 -24.58 -17.37 37.36
C THR A 703 -23.57 -17.04 36.26
N LEU A 704 -22.29 -16.80 36.61
CA LEU A 704 -21.24 -16.32 35.71
C LEU A 704 -20.21 -17.42 35.40
N ARG A 705 -19.56 -17.31 34.24
CA ARG A 705 -18.45 -18.20 33.85
C ARG A 705 -17.24 -18.00 34.77
N GLN A 706 -16.46 -19.06 35.01
CA GLN A 706 -15.33 -19.04 35.95
C GLN A 706 -14.26 -17.98 35.60
N THR A 707 -14.05 -17.71 34.32
CA THR A 707 -13.19 -16.62 33.81
C THR A 707 -13.71 -15.25 34.27
N THR A 708 -15.00 -14.99 34.07
CA THR A 708 -15.68 -13.74 34.44
C THR A 708 -15.80 -13.57 35.96
N GLN A 709 -16.03 -14.67 36.70
CA GLN A 709 -15.93 -14.66 38.17
C GLN A 709 -14.53 -14.24 38.65
N THR A 710 -13.48 -14.69 37.98
CA THR A 710 -12.09 -14.33 38.30
C THR A 710 -11.83 -12.86 37.99
N GLN A 711 -12.22 -12.40 36.80
CA GLN A 711 -12.11 -11.01 36.37
C GLN A 711 -12.78 -10.02 37.34
N PHE A 712 -14.01 -10.31 37.81
CA PHE A 712 -14.69 -9.43 38.76
C PHE A 712 -14.06 -9.45 40.18
N ARG A 713 -13.43 -10.56 40.60
CA ARG A 713 -12.64 -10.60 41.85
C ARG A 713 -11.35 -9.77 41.73
N GLU A 714 -10.68 -9.83 40.59
CA GLU A 714 -9.51 -9.01 40.27
C GLU A 714 -9.88 -7.51 40.24
N MET A 715 -10.99 -7.15 39.59
CA MET A 715 -11.52 -5.77 39.61
C MET A 715 -11.91 -5.31 41.01
N THR A 716 -12.54 -6.16 41.82
CA THR A 716 -12.84 -5.85 43.23
C THR A 716 -11.57 -5.55 44.02
N THR A 717 -10.51 -6.32 43.78
CA THR A 717 -9.20 -6.13 44.43
C THR A 717 -8.53 -4.84 43.96
N ALA A 718 -8.50 -4.58 42.65
CA ALA A 718 -7.94 -3.37 42.07
C ALA A 718 -8.67 -2.10 42.56
N GLY A 719 -10.01 -2.09 42.55
CA GLY A 719 -10.78 -0.94 43.01
C GLY A 719 -10.61 -0.65 44.51
N LYS A 720 -10.45 -1.69 45.36
CA LYS A 720 -10.10 -1.51 46.78
C LYS A 720 -8.69 -0.94 46.97
N ALA A 721 -7.74 -1.29 46.10
CA ALA A 721 -6.42 -0.65 46.07
C ALA A 721 -6.48 0.82 45.60
N LEU A 722 -7.45 1.20 44.76
CA LEU A 722 -7.69 2.60 44.39
C LEU A 722 -8.39 3.39 45.52
N LEU A 723 -9.35 2.80 46.25
CA LEU A 723 -10.02 3.45 47.39
C LEU A 723 -9.06 3.82 48.53
N SER A 724 -8.02 3.01 48.75
CA SER A 724 -7.00 3.25 49.79
C SER A 724 -5.90 4.24 49.38
N LYS A 725 -5.95 4.78 48.16
CA LYS A 725 -4.91 5.62 47.58
C LYS A 725 -5.14 7.11 47.88
N SER A 726 -4.38 7.65 48.84
CA SER A 726 -4.44 9.07 49.25
C SER A 726 -4.31 10.08 48.09
N ASN A 727 -3.46 9.78 47.11
CA ASN A 727 -3.23 10.59 45.90
C ASN A 727 -3.76 9.89 44.63
N LEU A 728 -5.04 9.53 44.61
CA LEU A 728 -5.70 8.97 43.42
C LEU A 728 -5.87 10.05 42.34
N ARG A 729 -5.29 9.84 41.15
CA ARG A 729 -5.53 10.71 39.98
C ARG A 729 -6.94 10.53 39.45
N GLN A 730 -7.54 11.60 38.94
CA GLN A 730 -8.87 11.54 38.33
C GLN A 730 -8.89 10.60 37.11
N GLY A 731 -7.90 10.68 36.21
CA GLY A 731 -7.81 9.79 35.04
C GLY A 731 -7.67 8.31 35.42
N GLU A 732 -6.90 8.01 36.47
CA GLU A 732 -6.73 6.65 37.01
C GLU A 732 -8.06 6.08 37.54
N LYS A 733 -8.84 6.89 38.28
CA LYS A 733 -10.18 6.50 38.73
C LYS A 733 -11.14 6.29 37.55
N GLN A 734 -11.15 7.21 36.58
CA GLN A 734 -12.04 7.11 35.43
C GLN A 734 -11.71 5.92 34.52
N LYS A 735 -10.44 5.51 34.43
CA LYS A 735 -10.04 4.26 33.77
C LYS A 735 -10.75 3.06 34.38
N PHE A 736 -10.60 2.85 35.70
CA PHE A 736 -11.25 1.74 36.40
C PHE A 736 -12.78 1.77 36.26
N LEU A 737 -13.39 2.95 36.39
CA LEU A 737 -14.84 3.11 36.25
C LEU A 737 -15.35 2.72 34.85
N GLN A 738 -14.63 3.11 33.79
CA GLN A 738 -15.00 2.79 32.40
C GLN A 738 -14.77 1.30 32.08
N GLU A 739 -13.66 0.71 32.55
CA GLU A 739 -13.38 -0.72 32.41
C GLU A 739 -14.40 -1.58 33.17
N ALA A 740 -14.68 -1.26 34.43
CA ALA A 740 -15.69 -1.95 35.22
C ALA A 740 -17.08 -1.84 34.56
N GLN A 741 -17.49 -0.65 34.11
CA GLN A 741 -18.79 -0.48 33.44
C GLN A 741 -18.87 -1.26 32.11
N PHE A 742 -17.77 -1.40 31.37
CA PHE A 742 -17.72 -2.16 30.12
C PHE A 742 -18.09 -3.65 30.29
N PHE A 743 -17.63 -4.27 31.38
CA PHE A 743 -17.94 -5.67 31.71
C PHE A 743 -19.26 -5.81 32.47
N LEU A 744 -19.64 -4.85 33.32
CA LEU A 744 -20.98 -4.79 33.93
C LEU A 744 -22.09 -4.71 32.87
N ASP A 745 -21.88 -3.93 31.80
CA ASP A 745 -22.76 -3.85 30.61
C ASP A 745 -22.91 -5.18 29.84
N ARG A 746 -22.08 -6.19 30.16
CA ARG A 746 -22.01 -7.52 29.51
C ARG A 746 -22.31 -8.68 30.47
N VAL A 747 -22.70 -8.41 31.72
CA VAL A 747 -23.09 -9.45 32.70
C VAL A 747 -24.21 -10.34 32.18
N ASP A 748 -25.18 -9.78 31.44
CA ASP A 748 -26.27 -10.56 30.83
C ASP A 748 -25.77 -11.49 29.72
N LEU A 749 -24.84 -11.02 28.87
CA LEU A 749 -24.17 -11.84 27.87
C LEU A 749 -23.38 -12.98 28.53
N ASP A 750 -22.68 -12.73 29.63
CA ASP A 750 -21.94 -13.78 30.34
C ASP A 750 -22.87 -14.90 30.86
N LYS A 751 -24.00 -14.51 31.46
CA LYS A 751 -25.05 -15.45 31.92
C LYS A 751 -25.65 -16.23 30.75
N ALA A 752 -25.92 -15.56 29.62
CA ALA A 752 -26.45 -16.21 28.42
C ALA A 752 -25.44 -17.24 27.86
N ILE A 753 -24.14 -16.93 27.86
CA ILE A 753 -23.10 -17.88 27.48
C ILE A 753 -23.04 -19.04 28.48
N ALA A 754 -23.01 -18.79 29.79
CA ALA A 754 -22.98 -19.83 30.82
C ALA A 754 -24.20 -20.78 30.76
N LYS A 755 -25.40 -20.23 30.51
CA LYS A 755 -26.64 -20.98 30.27
C LYS A 755 -26.51 -21.87 29.03
N ALA A 756 -26.00 -21.30 27.93
CA ALA A 756 -25.82 -22.00 26.66
C ALA A 756 -24.76 -23.12 26.74
N GLU A 757 -23.60 -22.85 27.33
CA GLU A 757 -22.53 -23.82 27.60
C GLU A 757 -23.07 -25.02 28.38
N LYS A 758 -23.86 -24.77 29.45
CA LYS A 758 -24.48 -25.82 30.27
C LYS A 758 -25.48 -26.69 29.49
N ALA A 759 -26.30 -26.10 28.62
CA ALA A 759 -27.23 -26.85 27.77
C ALA A 759 -26.47 -27.70 26.73
N LEU A 760 -25.42 -27.14 26.12
CA LEU A 760 -24.62 -27.78 25.09
C LEU A 760 -23.98 -29.11 25.56
N VAL A 761 -23.52 -29.19 26.82
CA VAL A 761 -22.89 -30.40 27.40
C VAL A 761 -23.70 -31.67 27.14
N THR A 762 -25.03 -31.61 27.19
CA THR A 762 -25.91 -32.79 27.00
C THR A 762 -26.44 -32.97 25.58
N LYS A 763 -26.13 -32.04 24.66
CA LYS A 763 -26.75 -31.95 23.32
C LYS A 763 -25.78 -31.68 22.16
N LYS A 764 -24.47 -31.61 22.42
CA LYS A 764 -23.44 -31.22 21.44
C LYS A 764 -23.51 -31.97 20.10
N ALA A 765 -23.77 -33.27 20.10
CA ALA A 765 -23.87 -34.10 18.89
C ALA A 765 -25.22 -33.95 18.12
N THR A 766 -25.97 -32.86 18.31
CA THR A 766 -27.22 -32.58 17.60
C THR A 766 -27.05 -31.39 16.65
N LYS A 767 -27.84 -31.32 15.57
CA LYS A 767 -27.83 -30.18 14.62
C LYS A 767 -28.01 -28.82 15.33
N ASN A 768 -28.90 -28.76 16.32
CA ASN A 768 -29.12 -27.56 17.13
C ASN A 768 -27.97 -27.31 18.11
N GLY A 769 -27.33 -28.37 18.63
CA GLY A 769 -26.14 -28.29 19.47
C GLY A 769 -24.96 -27.63 18.76
N HIS A 770 -24.63 -28.06 17.54
CA HIS A 770 -23.59 -27.39 16.72
C HIS A 770 -23.94 -25.93 16.42
N LEU A 771 -25.22 -25.62 16.19
CA LEU A 771 -25.69 -24.24 15.98
C LEU A 771 -25.50 -23.37 17.24
N LEU A 772 -25.76 -23.93 18.42
CA LEU A 772 -25.53 -23.26 19.71
C LEU A 772 -24.03 -23.10 20.02
N GLU A 773 -23.21 -24.13 19.76
CA GLU A 773 -21.76 -24.10 19.92
C GLU A 773 -21.10 -22.99 19.08
N ARG A 774 -21.54 -22.85 17.83
CA ARG A 774 -21.17 -21.75 16.91
C ARG A 774 -21.52 -20.38 17.49
N SER A 775 -22.74 -20.17 17.99
CA SER A 775 -23.16 -18.88 18.57
C SER A 775 -22.50 -18.60 19.94
N ILE A 776 -22.22 -19.62 20.75
CA ILE A 776 -21.36 -19.52 21.94
C ILE A 776 -19.99 -18.98 21.54
N ASN A 777 -19.31 -19.59 20.56
CA ASN A 777 -17.98 -19.14 20.14
C ASN A 777 -17.98 -17.68 19.66
N LYS A 778 -18.98 -17.29 18.85
CA LYS A 778 -19.16 -15.88 18.42
C LYS A 778 -19.39 -14.93 19.62
N ALA A 779 -20.17 -15.34 20.61
CA ALA A 779 -20.43 -14.55 21.82
C ALA A 779 -19.23 -14.47 22.78
N VAL A 780 -18.44 -15.54 22.93
CA VAL A 780 -17.21 -15.57 23.74
C VAL A 780 -16.18 -14.58 23.18
N LEU A 781 -15.99 -14.57 21.85
CA LEU A 781 -15.14 -13.57 21.18
C LEU A 781 -15.71 -12.15 21.33
N ALA A 782 -17.04 -11.99 21.24
CA ALA A 782 -17.69 -10.69 21.38
C ALA A 782 -17.63 -10.10 22.79
N TYR A 783 -17.50 -10.94 23.83
CA TYR A 783 -17.47 -10.51 25.23
C TYR A 783 -16.35 -9.51 25.51
N ASN A 784 -15.12 -9.81 25.09
CA ASN A 784 -13.96 -8.93 25.32
C ASN A 784 -13.77 -7.84 24.25
N ASN A 785 -14.56 -7.86 23.16
CA ASN A 785 -14.36 -6.96 22.03
C ASN A 785 -15.07 -5.61 22.24
N SER A 786 -14.28 -4.52 22.29
CA SER A 786 -14.76 -3.16 22.52
C SER A 786 -15.32 -2.47 21.28
N ALA A 787 -14.99 -2.92 20.07
CA ALA A 787 -15.56 -2.39 18.83
C ALA A 787 -17.02 -2.81 18.59
N ILE A 788 -17.50 -3.84 19.30
CA ILE A 788 -18.86 -4.36 19.14
C ILE A 788 -19.87 -3.45 19.85
N LYS A 789 -20.76 -2.86 19.04
CA LYS A 789 -21.83 -1.95 19.48
C LYS A 789 -22.81 -2.66 20.42
N LYS A 790 -23.29 -1.95 21.45
CA LYS A 790 -24.22 -2.48 22.48
C LYS A 790 -25.49 -3.13 21.91
N ALA A 791 -25.98 -2.68 20.74
CA ALA A 791 -27.09 -3.31 20.03
C ALA A 791 -26.75 -4.73 19.49
N ASN A 792 -25.51 -4.94 19.04
CA ASN A 792 -25.03 -6.25 18.57
C ASN A 792 -24.82 -7.20 19.77
N VAL A 793 -24.33 -6.69 20.90
CA VAL A 793 -24.26 -7.43 22.18
C VAL A 793 -25.66 -7.92 22.58
N LYS A 794 -26.66 -7.02 22.62
CA LYS A 794 -28.05 -7.41 22.93
C LYS A 794 -28.71 -8.30 21.87
N ARG A 795 -28.22 -8.33 20.61
CA ARG A 795 -28.61 -9.36 19.62
C ARG A 795 -28.02 -10.73 19.96
N LEU A 796 -26.73 -10.80 20.30
CA LEU A 796 -26.07 -12.07 20.66
C LEU A 796 -26.64 -12.66 21.96
N GLU A 797 -26.98 -11.85 22.94
CA GLU A 797 -27.74 -12.29 24.13
C GLU A 797 -29.04 -12.99 23.75
N LYS A 798 -29.88 -12.31 22.95
CA LYS A 798 -31.15 -12.86 22.44
C LYS A 798 -30.93 -14.14 21.62
N GLU A 799 -29.88 -14.18 20.79
CA GLU A 799 -29.55 -15.35 19.98
C GLU A 799 -29.20 -16.57 20.83
N LEU A 800 -28.34 -16.40 21.83
CA LEU A 800 -27.98 -17.46 22.78
C LEU A 800 -29.20 -17.97 23.55
N ASP A 801 -30.06 -17.08 24.05
CA ASP A 801 -31.27 -17.50 24.77
C ASP A 801 -32.21 -18.32 23.88
N LEU A 802 -32.49 -17.84 22.66
CA LEU A 802 -33.38 -18.49 21.71
C LEU A 802 -32.83 -19.82 21.18
N LEU A 803 -31.51 -19.92 20.95
CA LEU A 803 -30.85 -21.16 20.53
C LEU A 803 -30.68 -22.16 21.68
N THR A 804 -30.46 -21.69 22.92
CA THR A 804 -30.45 -22.54 24.11
C THR A 804 -31.82 -23.19 24.31
N ASP A 805 -32.88 -22.39 24.26
CA ASP A 805 -34.24 -22.90 24.36
C ASP A 805 -34.59 -23.87 23.20
N LEU A 806 -34.12 -23.60 21.97
CA LEU A 806 -34.25 -24.52 20.83
C LEU A 806 -33.48 -25.86 21.03
N VAL A 807 -32.33 -25.84 21.69
CA VAL A 807 -31.55 -27.04 22.05
C VAL A 807 -32.22 -27.85 23.17
N GLU A 808 -32.88 -27.17 24.11
CA GLU A 808 -33.68 -27.79 25.16
C GLU A 808 -35.10 -28.19 24.70
N GLY A 809 -35.47 -27.92 23.44
CA GLY A 809 -36.75 -28.30 22.85
C GLY A 809 -37.94 -27.43 23.29
N LYS A 810 -37.69 -26.20 23.75
CA LYS A 810 -38.67 -25.28 24.34
C LYS A 810 -38.64 -23.89 23.67
N GLY A 811 -39.41 -22.96 24.24
CA GLY A 811 -39.45 -21.57 23.77
C GLY A 811 -40.14 -21.41 22.41
N PRO A 812 -39.95 -20.25 21.74
CA PRO A 812 -40.64 -19.94 20.49
C PRO A 812 -40.00 -20.63 19.27
N LEU A 813 -38.68 -20.80 19.22
CA LEU A 813 -38.00 -21.39 18.05
C LEU A 813 -38.29 -22.88 17.90
N ALA A 814 -38.46 -23.64 18.99
CA ALA A 814 -38.87 -25.05 18.93
C ALA A 814 -40.32 -25.23 18.46
N GLN A 815 -41.12 -24.16 18.42
CA GLN A 815 -42.51 -24.15 17.94
C GLN A 815 -42.69 -23.46 16.58
N ALA A 816 -41.58 -22.99 15.98
CA ALA A 816 -41.57 -22.21 14.76
C ALA A 816 -41.31 -23.09 13.52
N THR A 817 -41.86 -22.67 12.38
CA THR A 817 -41.44 -23.18 11.08
C THR A 817 -40.12 -22.51 10.71
N MET A 818 -39.01 -23.22 10.85
CA MET A 818 -37.69 -22.79 10.39
C MET A 818 -37.54 -23.12 8.90
N VAL A 819 -37.19 -22.11 8.10
CA VAL A 819 -36.97 -22.23 6.65
C VAL A 819 -35.65 -21.59 6.28
N GLN A 820 -34.90 -22.23 5.39
CA GLN A 820 -33.62 -21.70 4.90
C GLN A 820 -33.84 -20.72 3.75
N GLY A 821 -33.27 -19.53 3.86
CA GLY A 821 -33.25 -18.51 2.83
C GLY A 821 -31.84 -18.38 2.25
N VAL A 822 -31.69 -18.62 0.94
CA VAL A 822 -30.41 -18.48 0.23
C VAL A 822 -30.58 -17.53 -0.95
N TYR A 823 -29.58 -16.67 -1.19
CA TYR A 823 -29.54 -15.77 -2.33
C TYR A 823 -28.09 -15.48 -2.77
N LEU A 824 -27.77 -15.70 -4.05
CA LEU A 824 -26.49 -15.30 -4.65
C LEU A 824 -26.48 -13.78 -4.83
N LEU A 825 -25.62 -13.09 -4.09
CA LEU A 825 -25.47 -11.64 -4.19
C LEU A 825 -24.57 -11.28 -5.37
N LYS A 826 -25.17 -10.67 -6.39
CA LYS A 826 -24.44 -9.94 -7.45
C LYS A 826 -24.43 -8.45 -7.10
N THR A 827 -23.27 -7.81 -7.13
CA THR A 827 -23.10 -6.39 -6.76
C THR A 827 -22.29 -5.64 -7.83
N PRO A 828 -22.54 -4.33 -8.07
CA PRO A 828 -21.70 -3.51 -8.95
C PRO A 828 -20.45 -2.96 -8.25
N LEU A 829 -20.20 -3.35 -6.99
CA LEU A 829 -18.90 -3.17 -6.33
C LEU A 829 -17.89 -4.17 -6.94
N PRO A 830 -16.58 -3.86 -6.96
CA PRO A 830 -15.55 -4.78 -7.47
C PRO A 830 -15.23 -5.87 -6.43
N LEU A 831 -16.22 -6.71 -6.11
CA LEU A 831 -16.15 -7.79 -5.12
C LEU A 831 -16.55 -9.12 -5.78
N PRO A 832 -16.07 -10.27 -5.30
CA PRO A 832 -16.58 -11.58 -5.71
C PRO A 832 -18.09 -11.73 -5.49
N GLU A 833 -18.74 -12.56 -6.31
CA GLU A 833 -20.11 -13.00 -6.04
C GLU A 833 -20.12 -14.07 -4.95
N TYR A 834 -20.99 -13.93 -3.94
CA TYR A 834 -21.11 -14.89 -2.85
C TYR A 834 -22.56 -15.06 -2.40
N TYR A 835 -22.85 -16.10 -1.62
CA TYR A 835 -24.19 -16.43 -1.16
C TYR A 835 -24.51 -15.85 0.22
N ILE A 836 -25.63 -15.14 0.35
CA ILE A 836 -26.23 -14.84 1.66
C ILE A 836 -27.11 -16.03 2.06
N GLY A 837 -26.86 -16.57 3.25
CA GLY A 837 -27.52 -17.75 3.81
C GLY A 837 -28.15 -17.47 5.17
N LEU A 838 -29.41 -17.83 5.35
CA LEU A 838 -30.18 -17.54 6.57
C LEU A 838 -31.00 -18.75 7.03
N ASN A 839 -31.07 -18.95 8.35
CA ASN A 839 -32.15 -19.72 8.97
C ASN A 839 -33.21 -18.74 9.49
N VAL A 840 -34.40 -18.74 8.90
CA VAL A 840 -35.49 -17.81 9.24
C VAL A 840 -36.62 -18.57 9.93
N TYR A 841 -37.03 -18.09 11.10
CA TYR A 841 -38.00 -18.75 11.97
C TYR A 841 -39.32 -18.00 11.97
N PHE A 842 -40.41 -18.65 11.55
CA PHE A 842 -41.75 -18.08 11.49
C PHE A 842 -42.69 -18.74 12.51
N ASP A 843 -43.55 -17.96 13.17
CA ASP A 843 -44.59 -18.49 14.04
C ASP A 843 -45.78 -19.08 13.26
N LYS A 844 -46.71 -19.72 13.98
CA LYS A 844 -47.92 -20.34 13.41
C LYS A 844 -48.90 -19.35 12.75
N SER A 845 -48.67 -18.04 12.88
CA SER A 845 -49.42 -16.98 12.19
C SER A 845 -48.71 -16.43 10.93
N GLY A 846 -47.49 -16.92 10.64
CA GLY A 846 -46.64 -16.43 9.56
C GLY A 846 -45.88 -15.15 9.89
N LYS A 847 -45.59 -14.90 11.17
CA LYS A 847 -44.80 -13.77 11.66
C LYS A 847 -43.33 -14.18 11.85
N LEU A 848 -42.39 -13.38 11.38
CA LEU A 848 -40.95 -13.64 11.52
C LEU A 848 -40.54 -13.40 12.98
N ILE A 849 -40.05 -14.45 13.67
CA ILE A 849 -39.61 -14.40 15.07
C ILE A 849 -38.12 -14.03 15.16
N TYR A 850 -37.29 -14.67 14.33
CA TYR A 850 -35.85 -14.46 14.28
C TYR A 850 -35.30 -14.80 12.90
N ALA A 851 -34.23 -14.11 12.49
CA ALA A 851 -33.41 -14.45 11.34
C ALA A 851 -31.95 -14.59 11.80
N LEU A 852 -31.42 -15.79 11.65
CA LEU A 852 -30.06 -16.18 12.03
C LEU A 852 -29.18 -16.23 10.79
N ASP A 853 -28.01 -15.60 10.84
CA ASP A 853 -27.04 -15.61 9.76
C ASP A 853 -26.23 -16.92 9.73
N MET A 854 -26.14 -17.48 8.53
CA MET A 854 -25.51 -18.75 8.18
C MET A 854 -24.64 -18.61 6.92
N SER A 855 -24.39 -17.39 6.44
CA SER A 855 -23.72 -17.13 5.16
C SER A 855 -22.30 -17.71 5.14
N ASP A 856 -21.56 -17.53 6.22
CA ASP A 856 -20.23 -18.12 6.47
C ASP A 856 -20.20 -19.67 6.53
N THR A 857 -21.36 -20.36 6.62
CA THR A 857 -21.43 -21.84 6.53
C THR A 857 -21.67 -22.36 5.11
N ILE A 858 -21.96 -21.48 4.14
CA ILE A 858 -22.09 -21.88 2.74
C ILE A 858 -20.68 -22.13 2.19
N GLY A 859 -20.44 -23.33 1.65
CA GLY A 859 -19.10 -23.75 1.22
C GLY A 859 -18.19 -24.26 2.33
N GLU A 860 -18.66 -24.30 3.59
CA GLU A 860 -17.85 -24.79 4.73
C GLU A 860 -17.33 -26.22 4.47
N GLY A 861 -16.02 -26.41 4.64
CA GLY A 861 -15.32 -27.67 4.34
C GLY A 861 -14.97 -27.90 2.86
N GLN A 862 -15.42 -27.06 1.94
CA GLN A 862 -14.96 -27.08 0.54
C GLN A 862 -13.58 -26.42 0.40
N LYS A 863 -12.86 -26.81 -0.65
CA LYS A 863 -11.54 -26.27 -0.99
C LYS A 863 -11.49 -25.84 -2.46
N ASP A 864 -10.69 -24.82 -2.74
CA ASP A 864 -10.39 -24.38 -4.09
C ASP A 864 -9.44 -25.36 -4.82
N ALA A 865 -9.06 -25.03 -6.06
CA ALA A 865 -8.13 -25.83 -6.86
C ALA A 865 -6.70 -25.90 -6.28
N TYR A 866 -6.36 -25.04 -5.32
CA TYR A 866 -5.06 -24.94 -4.66
C TYR A 866 -5.07 -25.55 -3.24
N GLY A 867 -6.23 -26.03 -2.79
CA GLY A 867 -6.41 -26.64 -1.47
C GLY A 867 -6.73 -25.65 -0.34
N ASN A 868 -6.93 -24.36 -0.62
CA ASN A 868 -7.35 -23.37 0.37
C ASN A 868 -8.84 -23.59 0.73
N PRO A 869 -9.27 -23.37 1.99
CA PRO A 869 -10.70 -23.37 2.32
C PRO A 869 -11.46 -22.30 1.53
N ILE A 870 -12.60 -22.65 0.94
CA ILE A 870 -13.47 -21.65 0.28
C ILE A 870 -14.21 -20.86 1.36
N LEU A 871 -13.86 -19.58 1.51
CA LEU A 871 -14.59 -18.64 2.35
C LEU A 871 -15.68 -17.95 1.53
N ASN A 872 -16.95 -18.13 1.92
CA ASN A 872 -18.07 -17.42 1.29
C ASN A 872 -18.31 -16.03 1.90
N VAL A 873 -17.71 -15.74 3.06
CA VAL A 873 -17.57 -14.39 3.62
C VAL A 873 -16.07 -14.21 3.95
N ASP A 874 -15.44 -13.23 3.31
CA ASP A 874 -13.99 -13.03 3.25
C ASP A 874 -13.61 -11.56 3.53
N GLU A 875 -12.32 -11.21 3.48
CA GLU A 875 -11.85 -9.84 3.78
C GLU A 875 -12.35 -8.78 2.77
N ASP A 876 -12.63 -9.17 1.53
CA ASP A 876 -13.21 -8.31 0.50
C ASP A 876 -14.67 -7.93 0.84
N ASN A 877 -15.47 -8.89 1.35
CA ASN A 877 -16.91 -8.71 1.54
C ASN A 877 -17.39 -8.55 3.00
N GLU A 878 -16.64 -9.00 4.01
CA GLU A 878 -17.05 -9.02 5.43
C GLU A 878 -17.52 -7.65 5.93
N GLY A 879 -16.80 -6.57 5.59
CA GLY A 879 -17.14 -5.21 6.05
C GLY A 879 -18.53 -4.76 5.61
N TYR A 880 -18.94 -5.10 4.38
CA TYR A 880 -20.28 -4.83 3.87
C TYR A 880 -21.31 -5.83 4.40
N HIS A 881 -20.89 -7.08 4.61
CA HIS A 881 -21.70 -8.16 5.18
C HIS A 881 -22.13 -7.86 6.61
N ALA A 882 -21.19 -7.58 7.51
CA ALA A 882 -21.43 -7.25 8.91
C ALA A 882 -22.34 -6.01 9.09
N LEU A 883 -22.19 -5.01 8.22
CA LEU A 883 -23.09 -3.85 8.17
C LEU A 883 -24.54 -4.23 7.79
N ALA A 884 -24.74 -5.23 6.93
CA ALA A 884 -26.08 -5.70 6.56
C ALA A 884 -26.68 -6.67 7.59
N VAL A 885 -25.88 -7.58 8.19
CA VAL A 885 -26.28 -8.45 9.31
C VAL A 885 -26.85 -7.63 10.48
N ALA A 886 -26.29 -6.44 10.75
CA ALA A 886 -26.79 -5.49 11.74
C ALA A 886 -28.22 -4.97 11.50
N THR A 887 -28.84 -5.27 10.34
CA THR A 887 -30.25 -4.93 10.02
C THR A 887 -31.22 -6.09 10.17
N LEU A 888 -30.76 -7.33 10.42
CA LEU A 888 -31.64 -8.51 10.58
C LEU A 888 -32.67 -8.34 11.70
N ALA A 889 -32.34 -7.57 12.74
CA ALA A 889 -33.26 -7.22 13.82
C ALA A 889 -34.53 -6.48 13.35
N ASP A 890 -34.44 -5.72 12.26
CA ASP A 890 -35.54 -4.87 11.79
C ASP A 890 -36.62 -5.63 11.00
N TYR A 891 -36.37 -6.91 10.69
CA TYR A 891 -37.32 -7.82 10.06
C TYR A 891 -38.19 -8.56 11.09
N GLU A 892 -37.80 -8.53 12.36
CA GLU A 892 -38.46 -9.27 13.43
C GLU A 892 -39.84 -8.66 13.72
N GLY A 893 -40.88 -9.49 13.60
CA GLY A 893 -42.27 -9.11 13.74
C GLY A 893 -43.00 -8.77 12.44
N LEU A 894 -42.33 -8.73 11.28
CA LEU A 894 -42.99 -8.64 9.97
C LEU A 894 -43.75 -9.94 9.65
N TYR A 895 -44.87 -9.84 8.93
CA TYR A 895 -45.56 -11.03 8.41
C TYR A 895 -45.04 -11.40 7.02
N ILE A 896 -45.10 -12.70 6.69
CA ILE A 896 -44.78 -13.27 5.38
C ILE A 896 -45.42 -12.45 4.23
N LYS A 897 -46.68 -12.04 4.38
CA LYS A 897 -47.40 -11.24 3.37
C LYS A 897 -46.79 -9.85 3.15
N ASP A 898 -46.24 -9.23 4.18
CA ASP A 898 -45.61 -7.91 4.08
C ASP A 898 -44.24 -8.03 3.39
N ILE A 899 -43.52 -9.12 3.66
CA ILE A 899 -42.23 -9.45 3.02
C ILE A 899 -42.42 -9.77 1.53
N LEU A 900 -43.44 -10.57 1.19
CA LEU A 900 -43.71 -11.01 -0.19
C LEU A 900 -44.28 -9.91 -1.09
N ASN A 901 -45.17 -9.05 -0.58
CA ASN A 901 -45.88 -8.04 -1.38
C ASN A 901 -45.18 -6.67 -1.41
N SER A 902 -43.96 -6.56 -0.88
CA SER A 902 -43.23 -5.29 -0.74
C SER A 902 -41.80 -5.35 -1.29
N SER A 903 -41.13 -4.21 -1.26
CA SER A 903 -39.69 -4.07 -1.56
C SER A 903 -38.98 -3.47 -0.35
N LEU A 904 -37.69 -3.76 -0.20
CA LEU A 904 -36.86 -3.30 0.93
C LEU A 904 -37.10 -1.82 1.30
N ASP A 905 -37.05 -0.91 0.31
CA ASP A 905 -37.19 0.53 0.54
C ASP A 905 -38.63 0.99 0.88
N LYS A 906 -39.64 0.12 0.72
CA LYS A 906 -41.02 0.39 1.17
C LYS A 906 -41.27 -0.05 2.61
N ILE A 907 -40.50 -1.00 3.14
CA ILE A 907 -40.65 -1.46 4.53
C ILE A 907 -39.87 -0.51 5.45
N LYS A 908 -40.56 0.57 5.89
CA LYS A 908 -39.99 1.64 6.74
C LYS A 908 -39.35 1.19 8.05
N ALA A 909 -39.63 -0.03 8.52
CA ALA A 909 -38.98 -0.61 9.70
C ALA A 909 -37.49 -0.90 9.48
N ILE A 910 -37.08 -1.26 8.26
CA ILE A 910 -35.71 -1.71 7.97
C ILE A 910 -34.78 -0.52 7.75
N ARG A 911 -33.89 -0.26 8.72
CA ARG A 911 -33.01 0.92 8.72
C ARG A 911 -32.15 0.98 7.47
N GLN A 912 -32.01 2.18 6.89
CA GLN A 912 -31.17 2.40 5.72
C GLN A 912 -29.70 2.51 6.12
N ILE A 913 -28.82 1.76 5.44
CA ILE A 913 -27.37 1.83 5.59
C ILE A 913 -26.78 1.99 4.18
N PRO A 914 -26.43 3.21 3.75
CA PRO A 914 -26.02 3.48 2.37
C PRO A 914 -24.81 2.66 1.91
N LEU A 915 -23.79 2.51 2.76
CA LEU A 915 -22.59 1.73 2.46
C LEU A 915 -22.92 0.26 2.14
N ALA A 916 -23.89 -0.34 2.83
CA ALA A 916 -24.28 -1.74 2.69
C ALA A 916 -25.56 -1.93 1.83
N LYS A 917 -25.87 -0.98 0.94
CA LYS A 917 -27.13 -0.97 0.15
C LYS A 917 -27.38 -2.31 -0.58
N TYR A 918 -26.41 -2.79 -1.35
CA TYR A 918 -26.55 -4.04 -2.13
C TYR A 918 -26.63 -5.28 -1.24
N HIS A 919 -25.86 -5.28 -0.16
CA HIS A 919 -25.84 -6.38 0.81
C HIS A 919 -27.20 -6.50 1.54
N ARG A 920 -27.76 -5.38 2.03
CA ARG A 920 -29.13 -5.34 2.60
C ARG A 920 -30.19 -5.82 1.60
N LEU A 921 -30.05 -5.51 0.31
CA LEU A 921 -30.93 -6.06 -0.72
C LEU A 921 -30.79 -7.59 -0.81
N GLY A 922 -29.57 -8.14 -0.82
CA GLY A 922 -29.36 -9.58 -0.79
C GLY A 922 -29.97 -10.27 0.43
N PHE A 923 -29.80 -9.69 1.63
CA PHE A 923 -30.46 -10.17 2.86
C PHE A 923 -32.00 -10.11 2.76
N PHE A 924 -32.57 -9.04 2.21
CA PHE A 924 -34.02 -8.97 1.92
C PHE A 924 -34.48 -10.09 0.98
N GLN A 925 -33.70 -10.41 -0.06
CA GLN A 925 -34.03 -11.47 -1.01
C GLN A 925 -33.93 -12.87 -0.40
N ALA A 926 -32.91 -13.14 0.44
CA ALA A 926 -32.81 -14.39 1.20
C ALA A 926 -33.99 -14.57 2.16
N ILE A 927 -34.38 -13.52 2.91
CA ILE A 927 -35.56 -13.55 3.79
C ILE A 927 -36.86 -13.74 2.99
N ARG A 928 -36.99 -13.10 1.81
CA ARG A 928 -38.14 -13.30 0.93
C ARG A 928 -38.23 -14.73 0.40
N ASN A 929 -37.10 -15.34 0.04
CA ASN A 929 -37.06 -16.74 -0.40
C ASN A 929 -37.54 -17.69 0.72
N ALA A 930 -37.08 -17.47 1.96
CA ALA A 930 -37.58 -18.21 3.13
C ALA A 930 -39.08 -17.96 3.40
N ALA A 931 -39.55 -16.72 3.27
CA ALA A 931 -40.97 -16.37 3.45
C ALA A 931 -41.90 -17.01 2.39
N ALA A 932 -41.43 -17.14 1.15
CA ALA A 932 -42.19 -17.75 0.05
C ALA A 932 -42.41 -19.26 0.26
N GLU A 933 -41.43 -19.95 0.84
CA GLU A 933 -41.55 -21.36 1.22
C GLU A 933 -42.33 -21.52 2.54
N ALA A 934 -42.15 -20.61 3.51
CA ALA A 934 -42.95 -20.60 4.74
C ALA A 934 -44.46 -20.41 4.49
N ASP A 935 -44.89 -19.65 3.46
CA ASP A 935 -46.29 -19.52 3.05
C ASP A 935 -46.91 -20.84 2.51
N ARG A 936 -46.07 -21.82 2.15
CA ARG A 936 -46.49 -23.17 1.75
C ARG A 936 -46.55 -24.12 2.94
N LEU A 937 -45.56 -24.03 3.83
CA LEU A 937 -45.38 -24.95 4.97
C LEU A 937 -46.29 -24.62 6.17
N ILE A 938 -46.66 -23.36 6.38
CA ILE A 938 -47.51 -22.96 7.51
C ILE A 938 -49.00 -23.20 7.17
N PRO A 939 -49.73 -24.03 7.94
CA PRO A 939 -51.12 -24.32 7.67
C PRO A 939 -52.00 -23.06 7.74
N LYS A 940 -52.55 -22.66 6.59
CA LYS A 940 -53.48 -21.54 6.51
C LYS A 940 -54.80 -21.93 7.17
N THR A 941 -55.03 -21.42 8.38
CA THR A 941 -56.26 -21.68 9.16
C THR A 941 -57.51 -21.47 8.31
N PRO A 942 -58.41 -22.47 8.21
CA PRO A 942 -59.69 -22.28 7.53
C PRO A 942 -60.44 -21.09 8.14
N LYS A 943 -60.96 -20.20 7.30
CA LYS A 943 -61.86 -19.14 7.77
C LYS A 943 -63.12 -19.80 8.33
N GLY A 944 -63.28 -19.77 9.65
CA GLY A 944 -64.54 -20.12 10.31
C GLY A 944 -65.65 -19.23 9.77
N TYR A 945 -66.72 -19.85 9.28
CA TYR A 945 -67.86 -19.13 8.72
C TYR A 945 -68.69 -18.48 9.84
N LEU A 946 -69.04 -17.21 9.66
CA LEU A 946 -70.25 -16.61 10.22
C LEU A 946 -71.14 -16.18 9.04
N ASN A 947 -72.42 -16.53 9.13
CA ASN A 947 -73.46 -16.17 8.14
C ASN A 947 -73.88 -14.69 8.34
N THR A 948 -74.59 -14.00 7.44
CA THR A 948 -75.28 -14.34 6.18
C THR A 948 -74.67 -13.50 5.01
N VAL A 949 -75.19 -13.32 3.78
CA VAL A 949 -76.46 -13.64 3.06
C VAL A 949 -76.13 -14.06 1.61
N PRO A 950 -77.04 -14.70 0.86
CA PRO A 950 -76.71 -15.37 -0.41
C PRO A 950 -77.11 -14.57 -1.68
N ASN A 951 -76.58 -14.98 -2.85
CA ASN A 951 -77.44 -15.54 -3.91
C ASN A 951 -76.75 -16.21 -5.14
N TYR A 952 -77.35 -17.34 -5.54
CA TYR A 952 -77.49 -17.97 -6.87
C TYR A 952 -76.32 -18.41 -7.80
N ARG A 953 -76.27 -19.75 -8.00
CA ARG A 953 -76.06 -20.56 -9.24
C ARG A 953 -74.77 -20.36 -10.09
N LYS A 954 -73.90 -21.35 -10.28
CA LYS A 954 -74.00 -22.75 -10.85
C LYS A 954 -73.50 -22.81 -12.31
N LYS A 955 -72.42 -23.56 -12.58
CA LYS A 955 -72.45 -24.83 -13.35
C LYS A 955 -71.07 -25.50 -13.51
N GLN A 956 -71.08 -26.85 -13.45
CA GLN A 956 -70.19 -27.84 -14.08
C GLN A 956 -68.67 -27.86 -13.70
N VAL A 957 -67.97 -28.97 -13.39
CA VAL A 957 -68.07 -30.44 -13.65
C VAL A 957 -67.63 -30.80 -15.09
N GLU A 958 -66.54 -31.55 -15.38
CA GLU A 958 -65.69 -32.45 -14.55
C GLU A 958 -64.32 -32.84 -15.20
N LYS A 959 -63.55 -33.69 -14.51
CA LYS A 959 -62.63 -34.78 -14.97
C LYS A 959 -61.11 -34.56 -15.22
N ASN A 960 -60.35 -35.24 -14.34
CA ASN A 960 -59.25 -36.20 -14.59
C ASN A 960 -57.90 -35.79 -15.23
N SER A 961 -56.82 -35.92 -14.44
CA SER A 961 -55.73 -36.90 -14.70
C SER A 961 -55.06 -37.33 -13.36
N LYS A 962 -54.19 -38.35 -13.38
CA LYS A 962 -53.50 -38.91 -12.18
C LYS A 962 -52.02 -38.47 -12.08
N PRO A 963 -51.35 -38.65 -10.91
CA PRO A 963 -50.07 -38.00 -10.61
C PRO A 963 -48.83 -38.78 -11.08
N VAL A 964 -47.67 -38.13 -10.99
CA VAL A 964 -46.33 -38.73 -11.10
C VAL A 964 -45.49 -38.28 -9.91
N ASP A 965 -44.71 -39.21 -9.35
CA ASP A 965 -43.79 -39.04 -8.22
C ASP A 965 -42.34 -39.01 -8.73
N TYR A 966 -41.47 -38.15 -8.18
CA TYR A 966 -40.03 -38.19 -8.43
C TYR A 966 -39.19 -37.73 -7.23
N LYS A 967 -38.10 -38.46 -7.00
CA LYS A 967 -37.16 -38.31 -5.88
C LYS A 967 -36.12 -37.21 -6.12
N THR A 968 -35.47 -36.81 -5.04
CA THR A 968 -34.24 -36.00 -5.01
C THR A 968 -33.09 -36.64 -5.80
N PRO A 969 -32.30 -35.84 -6.54
CA PRO A 969 -30.93 -36.18 -6.91
C PRO A 969 -29.89 -35.40 -6.09
N ILE A 970 -28.70 -35.98 -5.98
CA ILE A 970 -27.46 -35.36 -5.47
C ILE A 970 -26.78 -34.66 -6.67
N PHE A 971 -26.01 -33.59 -6.42
CA PHE A 971 -25.18 -32.95 -7.45
C PHE A 971 -23.69 -33.05 -7.13
N ASP A 972 -22.90 -33.42 -8.14
CA ASP A 972 -21.44 -33.40 -8.15
C ASP A 972 -20.98 -32.91 -9.55
N LYS A 973 -20.07 -31.93 -9.55
CA LYS A 973 -19.24 -31.40 -10.67
C LYS A 973 -19.87 -30.79 -11.94
N ALA A 974 -18.97 -30.05 -12.60
CA ALA A 974 -18.93 -29.58 -14.00
C ALA A 974 -19.82 -28.40 -14.44
N LEU A 975 -19.16 -27.25 -14.66
CA LEU A 975 -19.61 -26.17 -15.54
C LEU A 975 -19.24 -26.48 -17.00
N PRO A 976 -20.11 -26.16 -17.97
CA PRO A 976 -19.72 -25.81 -19.33
C PRO A 976 -19.88 -24.30 -19.61
N ASN A 977 -18.98 -23.74 -20.42
CA ASN A 977 -19.18 -22.43 -21.03
C ASN A 977 -20.21 -22.54 -22.18
N GLU A 978 -21.05 -21.52 -22.38
CA GLU A 978 -21.32 -21.01 -23.73
C GLU A 978 -21.80 -19.55 -23.74
N LYS A 979 -22.23 -19.03 -24.89
CA LYS A 979 -21.94 -17.65 -25.35
C LYS A 979 -23.11 -17.05 -26.16
N VAL A 980 -23.04 -15.72 -26.41
CA VAL A 980 -23.68 -14.97 -27.53
C VAL A 980 -25.15 -14.50 -27.39
N ASP A 981 -25.37 -13.23 -27.80
CA ASP A 981 -26.58 -12.48 -28.22
C ASP A 981 -27.85 -12.36 -27.32
N GLY A 982 -28.68 -11.31 -27.47
CA GLY A 982 -28.54 -10.10 -28.29
C GLY A 982 -29.80 -9.20 -28.35
N ASP A 983 -29.59 -7.90 -28.63
CA ASP A 983 -30.53 -6.84 -29.06
C ASP A 983 -32.04 -6.82 -28.70
N ARG A 984 -32.46 -5.74 -28.02
CA ARG A 984 -33.48 -4.73 -28.45
C ARG A 984 -33.74 -3.72 -27.30
N VAL A 985 -33.55 -2.40 -27.41
CA VAL A 985 -34.04 -1.38 -28.37
C VAL A 985 -35.55 -1.07 -28.22
N ALA A 986 -35.90 0.01 -27.49
CA ALA A 986 -36.69 1.17 -27.98
C ALA A 986 -37.25 2.08 -26.84
N LYS A 987 -37.10 3.42 -27.03
CA LYS A 987 -38.05 4.56 -26.79
C LYS A 987 -38.92 4.59 -25.50
N GLY A 988 -39.20 5.75 -24.88
CA GLY A 988 -38.81 7.14 -25.12
C GLY A 988 -39.88 8.16 -24.66
N HIS A 989 -39.51 9.44 -24.62
CA HIS A 989 -40.33 10.66 -24.41
C HIS A 989 -40.74 11.12 -22.99
N ASN A 990 -40.22 12.31 -22.69
CA ASN A 990 -40.76 13.42 -21.89
C ASN A 990 -42.28 13.52 -21.74
N ILE A 991 -42.71 14.04 -20.57
CA ILE A 991 -43.66 15.16 -20.48
C ILE A 991 -43.11 16.19 -19.49
N ASN A 992 -43.67 17.40 -19.42
CA ASN A 992 -43.02 18.60 -18.86
C ASN A 992 -43.99 19.50 -18.05
N ALA A 993 -43.45 20.31 -17.13
CA ALA A 993 -44.13 21.39 -16.38
C ALA A 993 -45.32 20.94 -15.48
N GLU A 994 -46.01 21.76 -14.65
CA GLU A 994 -46.08 23.22 -14.39
C GLU A 994 -46.15 23.49 -12.86
N THR A 995 -45.42 24.44 -12.24
CA THR A 995 -45.58 25.92 -12.05
C THR A 995 -46.16 26.36 -10.68
N ASN A 996 -45.79 27.61 -10.30
CA ASN A 996 -46.45 28.55 -9.36
C ASN A 996 -46.37 28.38 -7.82
N ASN A 997 -46.41 29.45 -7.01
CA ASN A 997 -45.75 30.79 -7.09
C ASN A 997 -46.00 31.66 -5.81
N TYR A 998 -45.30 32.81 -5.72
CA TYR A 998 -45.53 33.94 -4.77
C TYR A 998 -45.28 33.67 -3.26
N VAL A 999 -45.00 34.66 -2.38
CA VAL A 999 -45.00 36.15 -2.43
C VAL A 999 -43.62 36.71 -1.98
N ALA A 1000 -43.33 38.00 -2.24
CA ALA A 1000 -42.05 38.69 -1.93
C ALA A 1000 -42.19 39.90 -0.96
N VAL A 1001 -41.32 40.94 -1.09
CA VAL A 1001 -41.28 42.28 -0.40
C VAL A 1001 -40.51 42.33 0.95
N THR A 1002 -39.17 42.41 0.99
CA THR A 1002 -38.28 43.62 0.88
C THR A 1002 -38.27 44.56 2.13
N PRO A 1003 -37.57 45.72 2.22
CA PRO A 1003 -36.41 45.80 3.15
C PRO A 1003 -36.29 47.07 4.06
N ILE A 1004 -35.45 47.02 5.11
CA ILE A 1004 -35.02 48.21 5.89
C ILE A 1004 -33.49 48.22 6.11
N ARG A 1005 -32.93 49.43 6.30
CA ARG A 1005 -31.50 49.81 6.23
C ARG A 1005 -31.10 50.59 7.50
N SER A 1006 -29.86 50.43 8.00
CA SER A 1006 -29.22 51.39 8.92
C SER A 1006 -27.69 51.25 8.89
N GLU A 1007 -26.97 52.33 9.20
CA GLU A 1007 -25.51 52.41 9.36
C GLU A 1007 -25.18 53.01 10.75
N GLN A 1008 -23.91 53.39 10.97
CA GLN A 1008 -23.38 54.22 12.08
C GLN A 1008 -23.10 53.54 13.44
N GLN A 1009 -22.08 53.95 14.22
CA GLN A 1009 -20.77 54.55 13.86
C GLN A 1009 -19.72 54.30 14.98
N LEU A 1010 -18.55 54.94 14.87
CA LEU A 1010 -17.36 54.82 15.73
C LEU A 1010 -17.61 55.02 17.24
N HIS A 1011 -16.70 54.45 18.05
CA HIS A 1011 -15.97 55.28 19.03
C HIS A 1011 -14.49 54.84 19.16
N LYS A 1012 -13.61 55.79 19.50
CA LYS A 1012 -12.19 55.57 19.86
C LYS A 1012 -11.96 55.91 21.33
N SER A 1013 -10.98 55.25 21.95
CA SER A 1013 -10.16 55.80 23.04
C SER A 1013 -8.73 55.22 22.95
N GLN A 1014 -7.78 55.87 23.65
CA GLN A 1014 -6.35 55.49 23.73
C GLN A 1014 -5.90 55.53 25.19
N SER A 1015 -4.61 55.26 25.45
CA SER A 1015 -3.92 55.16 26.76
C SER A 1015 -4.22 53.86 27.55
N ASP A 1016 -3.26 53.23 28.24
CA ASP A 1016 -1.81 53.46 28.22
C ASP A 1016 -0.94 52.20 28.50
N VAL A 1017 0.38 52.40 28.49
CA VAL A 1017 1.44 51.38 28.56
C VAL A 1017 1.46 50.58 29.87
N ASN A 1018 1.63 49.25 29.75
CA ASN A 1018 2.52 48.49 30.65
C ASN A 1018 2.99 47.17 30.02
N LEU A 1019 4.27 46.84 30.24
CA LEU A 1019 4.91 45.57 29.86
C LEU A 1019 5.09 44.68 31.09
N PRO A 1020 4.96 43.35 30.96
CA PRO A 1020 6.11 42.54 31.36
C PRO A 1020 6.44 41.34 30.45
N GLN A 1021 7.64 40.82 30.70
CA GLN A 1021 8.46 39.90 29.94
C GLN A 1021 7.85 38.56 29.46
N THR A 1022 8.03 38.30 28.17
CA THR A 1022 8.45 37.04 27.52
C THR A 1022 8.44 35.71 28.28
N SER A 1023 7.80 34.68 27.70
CA SER A 1023 8.35 33.29 27.73
C SER A 1023 7.93 32.43 26.52
N SER A 1024 8.76 31.42 26.21
CA SER A 1024 8.62 30.26 25.29
C SER A 1024 8.16 30.41 23.82
N LYS A 1025 7.23 31.30 23.44
CA LYS A 1025 6.51 31.22 22.15
C LYS A 1025 7.33 31.43 20.85
N ASN A 1026 8.59 31.85 20.91
CA ASN A 1026 9.32 32.32 19.72
C ASN A 1026 10.29 31.30 19.09
N ASN A 1027 10.72 30.24 19.81
CA ASN A 1027 11.92 29.49 19.41
C ASN A 1027 11.79 28.75 18.05
N PHE A 1028 10.60 28.25 17.73
CA PHE A 1028 10.29 27.63 16.43
C PHE A 1028 10.31 28.65 15.27
N ILE A 1029 9.70 29.82 15.47
CA ILE A 1029 9.62 30.88 14.47
C ILE A 1029 11.00 31.44 14.14
N TYR A 1030 11.87 31.60 15.15
CA TYR A 1030 13.23 32.11 14.94
C TYR A 1030 14.16 31.05 14.30
N LYS A 1031 13.96 29.75 14.54
CA LYS A 1031 14.63 28.70 13.75
C LYS A 1031 14.22 28.75 12.27
N ILE A 1032 12.91 28.80 11.99
CA ILE A 1032 12.39 28.87 10.62
C ILE A 1032 12.85 30.16 9.92
N LEU A 1033 12.72 31.32 10.56
CA LEU A 1033 13.25 32.58 10.01
C LEU A 1033 14.78 32.54 9.88
N GLY A 1034 15.50 31.80 10.72
CA GLY A 1034 16.93 31.53 10.59
C GLY A 1034 17.24 30.79 9.29
N TYR A 1035 16.61 29.63 9.05
CA TYR A 1035 16.78 28.87 7.81
C TYR A 1035 16.33 29.64 6.57
N VAL A 1036 15.17 30.31 6.60
CA VAL A 1036 14.68 31.13 5.48
C VAL A 1036 15.63 32.31 5.22
N SER A 1037 16.18 32.94 6.26
CA SER A 1037 17.20 33.98 6.10
C SER A 1037 18.51 33.40 5.55
N LEU A 1038 18.90 32.18 5.94
CA LEU A 1038 20.10 31.51 5.41
C LEU A 1038 19.95 31.21 3.91
N CYS A 1039 18.80 30.66 3.50
CA CYS A 1039 18.50 30.39 2.09
C CYS A 1039 18.39 31.69 1.27
N LEU A 1040 17.77 32.74 1.82
CA LEU A 1040 17.75 34.07 1.17
C LEU A 1040 19.15 34.69 1.10
N LEU A 1041 20.00 34.52 2.12
CA LEU A 1041 21.40 34.94 2.08
C LEU A 1041 22.13 34.20 0.96
N PHE A 1042 21.95 32.87 0.86
CA PHE A 1042 22.58 32.03 -0.16
C PHE A 1042 22.16 32.42 -1.58
N LEU A 1043 20.88 32.76 -1.78
CA LEU A 1043 20.36 33.29 -3.05
C LEU A 1043 20.95 34.68 -3.36
N VAL A 1044 21.06 35.57 -2.36
CA VAL A 1044 21.63 36.93 -2.52
C VAL A 1044 23.15 36.90 -2.74
N THR A 1045 23.90 35.97 -2.14
CA THR A 1045 25.33 35.79 -2.40
C THR A 1045 25.58 35.13 -3.75
N SER A 1046 24.77 34.14 -4.14
CA SER A 1046 24.86 33.49 -5.47
C SER A 1046 24.46 34.44 -6.60
N GLY A 1047 23.51 35.34 -6.35
CA GLY A 1047 23.04 36.34 -7.32
C GLY A 1047 24.06 37.42 -7.72
N LYS A 1048 25.27 37.44 -7.14
CA LYS A 1048 26.31 38.44 -7.44
C LYS A 1048 27.24 38.10 -8.63
N LYS A 1049 26.84 37.18 -9.53
CA LYS A 1049 27.42 37.03 -10.89
C LYS A 1049 26.35 36.58 -11.90
N GLY A 1050 25.65 37.52 -12.55
CA GLY A 1050 24.74 37.24 -13.67
C GLY A 1050 23.56 38.21 -13.79
N LYS A 1051 23.52 39.05 -14.83
CA LYS A 1051 22.38 39.94 -15.11
C LYS A 1051 21.37 39.26 -16.05
N ARG A 1052 20.25 38.75 -15.52
CA ARG A 1052 18.87 38.83 -16.06
C ARG A 1052 17.95 37.75 -15.45
N ALA A 1053 17.07 38.18 -14.54
CA ALA A 1053 15.80 37.51 -14.26
C ALA A 1053 14.77 38.61 -13.98
N ARG A 1054 13.72 38.71 -14.81
CA ARG A 1054 12.67 39.73 -14.66
C ARG A 1054 11.31 39.26 -15.19
N LYS A 1055 10.83 38.16 -14.63
CA LYS A 1055 9.43 37.78 -14.51
C LYS A 1055 9.29 36.86 -13.30
#